data_AF-A0A5B1QCV5-F1
#
_entry.id   AF-A0A5B1QCV5-F1
#
_cell.length_a   1.000
_cell.length_b   1.000
_cell.length_c   1.000
_cell.angle_alpha   90.00
_cell.angle_beta   90.00
_cell.angle_gamma   90.00
#
_symmetry.space_group_name_H-M   'P 1'
#
loop_
_entity.id
_entity.type
_entity.pdbx_description
1 polymer ?
#
loop_
_entity_poly.entity_id
_entity_poly.type
_entity_poly.pdbx_seq_one_letter_code
_entity_poly.pdbx_strand_id
1 'polypeptide(L)'
;MAFVRAVKQRASGSNALDVAASIAKLVSDVTNMLSFPPAAAAASIVLTILQTVQEVKSSQQDCQRLARRTARLLIELGRRMDGRWENAPKALLQNVNEFQTTLVCIQQFMQDMAETKWVNRLLSKSSIENSLAEFNSALEDAARSFQIASLIDIHYAIGSMDSRGTTTISQSYDLIEGSEIDSSYQGNTRLPQRLAITDAPYTDTPLSSPGLITKYEPKPSSALINLNTEKALAISACTAEDTYQQLSQAELDNFLAESTGPEDEYGVFSFSYHQSKVVLRKAVRSNIGWFSDMSHANVDGQNMMVKRYSGPKEQALKQWMRDIKTLRNLYHESIPQLMGYSDGKASTPFILLAPAQVRDINLHMQSVLQTQDLAGCAMAILRMYRDIRSAALYLQQQLDLDDSKAQDFLEHATFTVDSENNVLLGLPKPREGNWVTFRSYNLIETIVDRVIKYLSELERLGNSDSTKIAPELANKLRQLAPLVRALLPDRTSSPLLEPALEALLDEDRPASIPLTALRRVGLRSKRHDQYWRARAPANNSLRIGDFGRLPESNNFEDFTPLGNVFDLDTGSDASAGRCCKLATVKETSGTQARLVGGFTKQEAIRPILVQPRLEGWPLAMMPQSHITVFLWRQARFESVNDAWEYLLENAGAVGERHDIAPHELVLVTRTAVDQNFTVRDWGPPPLLTQHHPQAHQHQLFASHGAFAGPVPTIVYLFTSEDPEMEAYCTDDPMGTPRPREVRSTSWTYNCSSGRPNGHVDYIHLDAEDVANM
;
A
#
# COMPACT_ATOMS: atom_id res chain seq x y z
N MET A 1 -20.37 50.05 14.84
CA MET A 1 -20.72 49.03 15.85
C MET A 1 -21.11 47.75 15.13
N ALA A 2 -20.20 46.78 15.04
CA ALA A 2 -20.48 45.49 14.40
C ALA A 2 -21.03 44.52 15.45
N PHE A 3 -22.25 44.02 15.22
CA PHE A 3 -22.86 42.97 16.04
C PHE A 3 -22.24 41.62 15.66
N VAL A 4 -21.37 41.09 16.53
CA VAL A 4 -20.91 39.70 16.46
C VAL A 4 -22.06 38.80 16.91
N ARG A 5 -22.67 38.09 15.95
CA ARG A 5 -23.73 37.12 16.20
C ARG A 5 -23.07 35.80 16.63
N ALA A 6 -22.99 35.55 17.94
CA ALA A 6 -22.51 34.28 18.47
C ALA A 6 -23.50 33.15 18.15
N VAL A 7 -23.12 32.26 17.23
CA VAL A 7 -23.86 31.04 16.92
C VAL A 7 -23.58 30.03 18.04
N LYS A 8 -24.59 29.72 18.84
CA LYS A 8 -24.52 28.70 19.90
C LYS A 8 -24.67 27.32 19.25
N GLN A 9 -23.56 26.64 18.93
CA GLN A 9 -23.58 25.23 18.56
C GLN A 9 -24.15 24.41 19.74
N ARG A 10 -25.24 23.68 19.49
CA ARG A 10 -25.73 22.64 20.42
C ARG A 10 -24.91 21.38 20.16
N ALA A 11 -24.16 20.93 21.16
CA ALA A 11 -23.52 19.63 21.13
C ALA A 11 -24.59 18.54 20.98
N SER A 12 -24.44 17.66 19.99
CA SER A 12 -25.29 16.48 19.82
C SER A 12 -25.13 15.57 21.04
N GLY A 13 -26.24 15.22 21.71
CA GLY A 13 -26.23 14.41 22.93
C GLY A 13 -25.68 12.99 22.76
N SER A 14 -25.59 12.49 21.53
CA SER A 14 -25.06 11.14 21.22
C SER A 14 -23.58 10.98 21.56
N ASN A 15 -22.78 12.02 21.32
CA ASN A 15 -21.32 11.94 21.52
C ASN A 15 -20.94 11.86 23.01
N ALA A 16 -21.80 12.36 23.92
CA ALA A 16 -21.50 12.37 25.34
C ALA A 16 -21.51 10.95 25.94
N LEU A 17 -22.39 10.07 25.46
CA LEU A 17 -22.57 8.73 26.01
C LEU A 17 -21.47 7.76 25.56
N ASP A 18 -21.08 7.81 24.29
CA ASP A 18 -19.93 7.04 23.77
C ASP A 18 -18.60 7.49 24.39
N VAL A 19 -18.47 8.81 24.62
CA VAL A 19 -17.32 9.36 25.34
C VAL A 19 -17.30 8.87 26.79
N ALA A 20 -18.44 8.87 27.48
CA ALA A 20 -18.54 8.38 28.85
C ALA A 20 -18.23 6.88 28.96
N ALA A 21 -18.77 6.06 28.05
CA ALA A 21 -18.49 4.61 28.00
C ALA A 21 -16.99 4.33 27.74
N SER A 22 -16.38 5.08 26.81
CA SER A 22 -14.95 4.98 26.53
C SER A 22 -14.08 5.39 27.73
N ILE A 23 -14.46 6.44 28.44
CA ILE A 23 -13.75 6.88 29.65
C ILE A 23 -13.92 5.84 30.78
N ALA A 24 -15.12 5.29 30.96
CA ALA A 24 -15.37 4.26 31.98
C ALA A 24 -14.50 3.01 31.77
N LYS A 25 -14.34 2.57 30.51
CA LYS A 25 -13.42 1.48 30.16
C LYS A 25 -11.97 1.81 30.51
N LEU A 26 -11.49 3.00 30.11
CA LEU A 26 -10.13 3.44 30.45
C LEU A 26 -9.91 3.56 31.95
N VAL A 27 -10.91 4.05 32.70
CA VAL A 27 -10.87 4.11 34.16
C VAL A 27 -10.71 2.71 34.76
N SER A 28 -11.47 1.73 34.28
CA SER A 28 -11.34 0.33 34.73
C SER A 28 -9.93 -0.20 34.47
N ASP A 29 -9.41 -0.02 33.25
CA ASP A 29 -8.10 -0.52 32.84
C ASP A 29 -6.96 0.15 33.64
N VAL A 30 -7.04 1.47 33.88
CA VAL A 30 -6.05 2.21 34.68
C VAL A 30 -6.17 1.86 36.17
N THR A 31 -7.37 1.59 36.69
CA THR A 31 -7.57 1.19 38.09
C THR A 31 -6.85 -0.11 38.42
N ASN A 32 -6.85 -1.07 37.48
CA ASN A 32 -6.10 -2.32 37.64
C ASN A 32 -4.58 -2.06 37.83
N MET A 33 -4.06 -0.96 37.29
CA MET A 33 -2.65 -0.59 37.43
C MET A 33 -2.28 -0.02 38.80
N LEU A 34 -3.26 0.38 39.62
CA LEU A 34 -2.99 0.86 40.98
C LEU A 34 -2.39 -0.21 41.90
N SER A 35 -2.56 -1.48 41.54
CA SER A 35 -1.96 -2.61 42.26
C SER A 35 -0.43 -2.69 42.12
N PHE A 36 0.18 -1.91 41.21
CA PHE A 36 1.62 -1.94 40.94
C PHE A 36 2.31 -0.68 41.47
N PRO A 37 3.17 -0.77 42.52
CA PRO A 37 3.75 0.40 43.18
C PRO A 37 4.48 1.39 42.25
N PRO A 38 5.29 0.96 41.25
CA PRO A 38 5.99 1.91 40.37
C PRO A 38 5.08 2.71 39.45
N ALA A 39 3.90 2.18 39.10
CA ALA A 39 2.96 2.82 38.17
C ALA A 39 1.73 3.42 38.87
N ALA A 40 1.51 3.10 40.15
CA ALA A 40 0.34 3.52 40.92
C ALA A 40 0.18 5.05 40.98
N ALA A 41 1.29 5.79 41.15
CA ALA A 41 1.25 7.25 41.18
C ALA A 41 0.80 7.83 39.83
N ALA A 42 1.37 7.34 38.71
CA ALA A 42 0.96 7.75 37.37
C ALA A 42 -0.51 7.38 37.07
N ALA A 43 -0.95 6.19 37.48
CA ALA A 43 -2.34 5.74 37.33
C ALA A 43 -3.33 6.64 38.08
N SER A 44 -3.01 7.02 39.32
CA SER A 44 -3.83 7.95 40.10
C SER A 44 -3.95 9.33 39.43
N ILE A 45 -2.87 9.83 38.82
CA ILE A 45 -2.89 11.11 38.10
C ILE A 45 -3.74 11.01 36.83
N VAL A 46 -3.59 9.95 36.03
CA VAL A 46 -4.41 9.70 34.83
C VAL A 46 -5.88 9.61 35.16
N LEU A 47 -6.26 8.94 36.26
CA LEU A 47 -7.65 8.89 36.71
C LEU A 47 -8.20 10.28 37.02
N THR A 48 -7.38 11.13 37.64
CA THR A 48 -7.79 12.52 37.92
C THR A 48 -7.92 13.33 36.63
N ILE A 49 -7.00 13.18 35.67
CA ILE A 49 -7.10 13.81 34.34
C ILE A 49 -8.41 13.39 33.63
N LEU A 50 -8.74 12.10 33.65
CA LEU A 50 -9.96 11.55 33.04
C LEU A 50 -11.24 12.04 33.74
N GLN A 51 -11.17 12.37 35.03
CA GLN A 51 -12.28 12.98 35.76
C GLN A 51 -12.40 14.47 35.41
N THR A 52 -11.30 15.23 35.49
CA THR A 52 -11.28 16.68 35.22
C THR A 52 -11.67 17.00 33.78
N VAL A 53 -11.33 16.17 32.79
CA VAL A 53 -11.69 16.43 31.39
C VAL A 53 -13.20 16.44 31.13
N GLN A 54 -14.00 15.80 32.00
CA GLN A 54 -15.46 15.85 31.92
C GLN A 54 -16.01 17.23 32.31
N GLU A 55 -15.27 17.97 33.12
CA GLU A 55 -15.63 19.31 33.61
C GLU A 55 -15.16 20.43 32.68
N VAL A 56 -14.21 20.13 31.77
CA VAL A 56 -13.68 21.08 30.79
C VAL A 56 -14.72 21.44 29.72
N LYS A 57 -15.09 22.73 29.65
CA LYS A 57 -16.13 23.23 28.72
C LYS A 57 -15.58 23.74 27.37
N SER A 58 -14.29 24.05 27.28
CA SER A 58 -13.66 24.63 26.08
C SER A 58 -12.54 23.73 25.57
N SER A 59 -12.41 23.57 24.25
CA SER A 59 -11.46 22.63 23.64
C SER A 59 -11.61 21.21 24.21
N GLN A 60 -12.86 20.83 24.53
CA GLN A 60 -13.18 19.59 25.20
C GLN A 60 -12.68 18.38 24.40
N GLN A 61 -12.80 18.41 23.07
CA GLN A 61 -12.34 17.32 22.20
C GLN A 61 -10.82 17.14 22.26
N ASP A 62 -10.03 18.21 22.22
CA ASP A 62 -8.57 18.13 22.28
C ASP A 62 -8.10 17.67 23.65
N CYS A 63 -8.74 18.17 24.71
CA CYS A 63 -8.47 17.73 26.07
C CYS A 63 -8.83 16.24 26.26
N GLN A 64 -9.94 15.78 25.68
CA GLN A 64 -10.32 14.36 25.67
C GLN A 64 -9.34 13.50 24.89
N ARG A 65 -8.86 13.97 23.73
CA ARG A 65 -7.82 13.28 22.94
C ARG A 65 -6.54 13.13 23.76
N LEU A 66 -6.10 14.20 24.43
CA LEU A 66 -4.91 14.19 25.29
C LEU A 66 -5.08 13.21 26.46
N ALA A 67 -6.22 13.28 27.17
CA ALA A 67 -6.53 12.39 28.30
C ALA A 67 -6.63 10.91 27.89
N ARG A 68 -7.18 10.60 26.71
CA ARG A 68 -7.21 9.23 26.18
C ARG A 68 -5.81 8.74 25.81
N ARG A 69 -4.98 9.63 25.27
CA ARG A 69 -3.60 9.31 24.89
C ARG A 69 -2.73 8.99 26.11
N THR A 70 -2.82 9.79 27.17
CA THR A 70 -2.13 9.53 28.44
C THR A 70 -2.53 8.18 29.04
N ALA A 71 -3.83 7.88 29.07
CA ALA A 71 -4.35 6.61 29.57
C ALA A 71 -3.86 5.41 28.74
N ARG A 72 -3.91 5.50 27.40
CA ARG A 72 -3.44 4.42 26.52
C ARG A 72 -1.95 4.14 26.68
N LEU A 73 -1.11 5.18 26.78
CA LEU A 73 0.33 5.01 27.01
C LEU A 73 0.62 4.28 28.31
N LEU A 74 -0.09 4.65 29.39
CA LEU A 74 0.07 4.00 30.68
C LEU A 74 -0.41 2.53 30.65
N ILE A 75 -1.58 2.26 30.04
CA ILE A 75 -2.11 0.89 29.89
C ILE A 75 -1.15 0.00 29.09
N GLU A 76 -0.59 0.50 27.98
CA GLU A 76 0.34 -0.28 27.17
C GLU A 76 1.65 -0.55 27.92
N LEU A 77 2.15 0.43 28.68
CA LEU A 77 3.29 0.22 29.59
C LEU A 77 2.95 -0.86 30.63
N GLY A 78 1.74 -0.80 31.21
CA GLY A 78 1.20 -1.79 32.14
C GLY A 78 1.21 -3.20 31.57
N ARG A 79 0.61 -3.37 30.39
CA ARG A 79 0.50 -4.65 29.69
C ARG A 79 1.87 -5.23 29.36
N ARG A 80 2.84 -4.39 28.97
CA ARG A 80 4.20 -4.84 28.67
C ARG A 80 4.97 -5.23 29.93
N MET A 81 4.70 -4.61 31.06
CA MET A 81 5.43 -4.85 32.30
C MET A 81 4.73 -5.81 33.26
N ASP A 82 3.57 -6.34 32.88
CA ASP A 82 2.81 -7.28 33.70
C ASP A 82 3.67 -8.50 34.10
N GLY A 83 3.67 -8.80 35.40
CA GLY A 83 4.52 -9.83 36.02
C GLY A 83 6.04 -9.55 36.01
N ARG A 84 6.52 -8.41 35.50
CA ARG A 84 7.95 -8.10 35.32
C ARG A 84 8.45 -6.85 36.06
N TRP A 85 7.58 -6.20 36.85
CA TRP A 85 7.88 -4.95 37.54
C TRP A 85 9.01 -5.02 38.57
N GLU A 86 9.15 -6.13 39.30
CA GLU A 86 10.17 -6.28 40.36
C GLU A 86 11.60 -6.26 39.80
N ASN A 87 11.76 -6.64 38.53
CA ASN A 87 13.03 -6.67 37.82
C ASN A 87 13.14 -5.52 36.81
N ALA A 88 12.31 -4.47 36.96
CA ALA A 88 12.31 -3.35 36.04
C ALA A 88 13.67 -2.63 36.03
N PRO A 89 14.26 -2.40 34.84
CA PRO A 89 15.51 -1.67 34.69
C PRO A 89 15.43 -0.26 35.31
N LYS A 90 16.52 0.19 35.95
CA LYS A 90 16.56 1.51 36.60
C LYS A 90 16.27 2.67 35.63
N ALA A 91 16.73 2.55 34.38
CA ALA A 91 16.45 3.53 33.32
C ALA A 91 14.96 3.60 32.99
N LEU A 92 14.27 2.45 32.94
CA LEU A 92 12.83 2.41 32.75
C LEU A 92 12.08 3.07 33.92
N LEU A 93 12.49 2.78 35.16
CA LEU A 93 11.91 3.42 36.36
C LEU A 93 12.10 4.95 36.33
N GLN A 94 13.25 5.42 35.87
CA GLN A 94 13.50 6.85 35.67
C GLN A 94 12.55 7.44 34.60
N ASN A 95 12.39 6.78 33.45
CA ASN A 95 11.46 7.23 32.41
C ASN A 95 10.00 7.25 32.91
N VAL A 96 9.61 6.31 33.78
CA VAL A 96 8.27 6.32 34.41
C VAL A 96 8.09 7.53 35.32
N ASN A 97 9.13 7.92 36.05
CA ASN A 97 9.10 9.12 36.89
C ASN A 97 9.06 10.43 36.08
N GLU A 98 9.79 10.48 34.95
CA GLU A 98 9.72 11.60 34.00
C GLU A 98 8.32 11.69 33.38
N PHE A 99 7.75 10.56 32.96
CA PHE A 99 6.37 10.49 32.48
C PHE A 99 5.36 10.94 33.54
N GLN A 100 5.54 10.52 34.80
CA GLN A 100 4.73 11.00 35.92
C GLN A 100 4.79 12.52 36.07
N THR A 101 5.96 13.13 35.90
CA THR A 101 6.13 14.59 35.96
C THR A 101 5.33 15.27 34.84
N THR A 102 5.39 14.76 33.61
CA THR A 102 4.58 15.24 32.49
C THR A 102 3.08 15.11 32.78
N LEU A 103 2.64 14.00 33.39
CA LEU A 103 1.25 13.80 33.77
C LEU A 103 0.79 14.82 34.83
N VAL A 104 1.63 15.19 35.80
CA VAL A 104 1.31 16.24 36.78
C VAL A 104 1.08 17.59 36.09
N CYS A 105 1.93 17.95 35.12
CA CYS A 105 1.75 19.19 34.36
C CYS A 105 0.44 19.19 33.56
N ILE A 106 0.10 18.06 32.91
CA ILE A 106 -1.17 17.91 32.20
C ILE A 106 -2.36 18.01 33.16
N GLN A 107 -2.26 17.40 34.34
CA GLN A 107 -3.30 17.46 35.36
C GLN A 107 -3.55 18.89 35.82
N GLN A 108 -2.50 19.64 36.17
CA GLN A 108 -2.59 21.04 36.58
C GLN A 108 -3.21 21.90 35.47
N PHE A 109 -2.74 21.73 34.23
CA PHE A 109 -3.32 22.41 33.07
C PHE A 109 -4.81 22.11 32.88
N MET A 110 -5.23 20.85 33.03
CA MET A 110 -6.64 20.45 32.91
C MET A 110 -7.50 21.06 34.04
N GLN A 111 -6.96 21.16 35.25
CA GLN A 111 -7.62 21.81 36.39
C GLN A 111 -7.80 23.32 36.14
N ASP A 112 -6.74 24.00 35.70
CA ASP A 112 -6.80 25.42 35.33
C ASP A 112 -7.85 25.66 34.24
N MET A 113 -7.90 24.77 33.24
CA MET A 113 -8.88 24.82 32.17
C MET A 113 -10.31 24.62 32.65
N ALA A 114 -10.54 23.74 33.62
CA ALA A 114 -11.85 23.52 34.24
C ALA A 114 -12.33 24.76 35.03
N GLU A 115 -11.43 25.41 35.77
CA GLU A 115 -11.73 26.57 36.62
C GLU A 115 -11.84 27.91 35.88
N THR A 116 -11.16 28.06 34.72
CA THR A 116 -11.09 29.35 34.01
C THR A 116 -12.46 29.88 33.58
N LYS A 117 -12.78 31.15 33.84
CA LYS A 117 -14.06 31.75 33.38
C LYS A 117 -14.08 31.92 31.86
N TRP A 118 -15.24 31.72 31.23
CA TRP A 118 -15.47 31.83 29.76
C TRP A 118 -14.77 33.02 29.07
N VAL A 119 -14.76 34.19 29.71
CA VAL A 119 -14.21 35.43 29.10
C VAL A 119 -12.69 35.34 28.97
N ASN A 120 -12.00 34.78 29.97
CA ASN A 120 -10.56 34.57 29.92
C ASN A 120 -10.18 33.48 28.91
N ARG A 121 -11.05 32.47 28.74
CA ARG A 121 -10.87 31.38 27.76
C ARG A 121 -10.82 31.85 26.31
N LEU A 122 -11.55 32.92 25.98
CA LEU A 122 -11.62 33.42 24.60
C LEU A 122 -10.36 34.23 24.23
N LEU A 123 -9.73 34.89 25.21
CA LEU A 123 -8.47 35.63 25.03
C LEU A 123 -7.24 34.71 25.07
N SER A 124 -7.32 33.56 25.75
CA SER A 124 -6.21 32.61 25.90
C SER A 124 -6.22 31.47 24.87
N LYS A 125 -7.09 31.50 23.86
CA LYS A 125 -7.27 30.37 22.91
C LYS A 125 -5.96 29.88 22.29
N SER A 126 -5.13 30.79 21.78
CA SER A 126 -3.82 30.43 21.18
C SER A 126 -2.84 29.85 22.21
N SER A 127 -2.85 30.34 23.45
CA SER A 127 -2.03 29.81 24.53
C SER A 127 -2.45 28.38 24.92
N ILE A 128 -3.75 28.10 24.90
CA ILE A 128 -4.32 26.78 25.19
C ILE A 128 -3.92 25.80 24.08
N GLU A 129 -4.07 26.19 22.80
CA GLU A 129 -3.68 25.37 21.66
C GLU A 129 -2.17 25.06 21.67
N ASN A 130 -1.33 26.05 21.96
CA ASN A 130 0.12 25.85 22.09
C ASN A 130 0.48 24.90 23.24
N SER A 131 -0.16 25.04 24.41
CA SER A 131 0.09 24.16 25.56
C SER A 131 -0.34 22.72 25.25
N LEU A 132 -1.47 22.53 24.56
CA LEU A 132 -1.93 21.21 24.12
C LEU A 132 -0.96 20.57 23.11
N ALA A 133 -0.38 21.36 22.20
CA ALA A 133 0.63 20.89 21.27
C ALA A 133 1.93 20.47 22.01
N GLU A 134 2.38 21.29 22.96
CA GLU A 134 3.55 21.00 23.80
C GLU A 134 3.37 19.72 24.61
N PHE A 135 2.22 19.52 25.26
CA PHE A 135 1.93 18.29 25.99
C PHE A 135 1.84 17.06 25.09
N ASN A 136 1.34 17.18 23.86
CA ASN A 136 1.36 16.08 22.91
C ASN A 136 2.79 15.69 22.53
N SER A 137 3.68 16.67 22.30
CA SER A 137 5.10 16.42 22.05
C SER A 137 5.76 15.74 23.25
N ALA A 138 5.50 16.23 24.48
CA ALA A 138 6.07 15.66 25.69
C ALA A 138 5.64 14.19 25.93
N LEU A 139 4.40 13.84 25.57
CA LEU A 139 3.92 12.45 25.62
C LEU A 139 4.57 11.57 24.55
N GLU A 140 4.85 12.10 23.37
CA GLU A 140 5.59 11.39 22.32
C GLU A 140 7.04 11.14 22.70
N ASP A 141 7.68 12.12 23.34
CA ASP A 141 9.04 12.00 23.84
C ASP A 141 9.12 10.94 24.95
N ALA A 142 8.16 10.92 25.88
CA ALA A 142 8.05 9.86 26.88
C ALA A 142 7.80 8.47 26.25
N ALA A 143 6.93 8.38 25.24
CA ALA A 143 6.68 7.13 24.54
C ALA A 143 7.95 6.61 23.82
N ARG A 144 8.70 7.50 23.18
CA ARG A 144 9.99 7.19 22.54
C ARG A 144 11.04 6.77 23.56
N SER A 145 11.12 7.44 24.71
CA SER A 145 12.09 7.07 25.75
C SER A 145 11.85 5.66 26.30
N PHE A 146 10.59 5.23 26.46
CA PHE A 146 10.25 3.86 26.82
C PHE A 146 10.70 2.83 25.78
N GLN A 147 10.56 3.13 24.50
CA GLN A 147 11.01 2.24 23.41
C GLN A 147 12.53 2.12 23.38
N ILE A 148 13.23 3.25 23.50
CA ILE A 148 14.71 3.28 23.50
C ILE A 148 15.26 2.50 24.71
N ALA A 149 14.73 2.75 25.91
CA ALA A 149 15.15 2.02 27.10
C ALA A 149 14.94 0.51 26.94
N SER A 150 13.78 0.09 26.41
CA SER A 150 13.48 -1.32 26.13
C SER A 150 14.47 -1.95 25.15
N LEU A 151 14.84 -1.24 24.07
CA LEU A 151 15.80 -1.73 23.08
C LEU A 151 17.20 -1.86 23.68
N ILE A 152 17.64 -0.89 24.47
CA ILE A 152 18.94 -0.94 25.15
C ILE A 152 19.01 -2.16 26.07
N ASP A 153 17.95 -2.42 26.86
CA ASP A 153 17.92 -3.57 27.76
C ASP A 153 17.90 -4.91 27.00
N ILE A 154 17.21 -4.99 25.86
CA ILE A 154 17.26 -6.16 24.97
C ILE A 154 18.68 -6.39 24.46
N HIS A 155 19.37 -5.33 24.01
CA HIS A 155 20.75 -5.45 23.53
C HIS A 155 21.73 -5.85 24.64
N TYR A 156 21.56 -5.34 25.85
CA TYR A 156 22.36 -5.76 27.01
C TYR A 156 22.08 -7.23 27.40
N ALA A 157 20.81 -7.65 27.39
CA ALA A 157 20.44 -9.04 27.66
C ALA A 157 21.06 -9.99 26.63
N ILE A 158 20.94 -9.68 25.33
CA ILE A 158 21.52 -10.47 24.23
C ILE A 158 23.05 -10.49 24.32
N GLY A 159 23.69 -9.34 24.52
CA GLY A 159 25.15 -9.26 24.66
C GLY A 159 25.68 -10.02 25.88
N SER A 160 24.91 -10.05 26.98
CA SER A 160 25.26 -10.86 28.16
C SER A 160 25.12 -12.36 27.91
N MET A 161 24.19 -12.80 27.04
CA MET A 161 24.05 -14.21 26.65
C MET A 161 25.22 -14.67 25.78
N ASP A 162 25.70 -13.84 24.85
CA ASP A 162 26.88 -14.15 24.02
C ASP A 162 28.16 -14.29 24.84
N SER A 163 28.32 -13.47 25.90
CA SER A 163 29.47 -13.57 26.80
C SER A 163 29.48 -14.86 27.65
N ARG A 164 28.31 -15.47 27.90
CA ARG A 164 28.22 -16.78 28.58
C ARG A 164 28.39 -17.97 27.64
N GLY A 165 28.08 -17.81 26.36
CA GLY A 165 28.30 -18.83 25.33
C GLY A 165 29.78 -19.11 25.05
N THR A 166 30.65 -18.10 25.19
CA THR A 166 32.08 -18.22 24.88
C THR A 166 32.93 -18.78 26.01
N THR A 167 32.51 -18.71 27.27
CA THR A 167 33.32 -19.22 28.40
C THR A 167 33.25 -20.75 28.56
N THR A 168 32.27 -21.43 27.94
CA THR A 168 32.12 -22.90 28.11
C THR A 168 32.92 -23.71 27.08
N ILE A 169 33.50 -23.08 26.06
CA ILE A 169 34.26 -23.77 24.99
C ILE A 169 35.79 -23.60 25.15
N SER A 170 36.28 -22.69 26.02
CA SER A 170 37.72 -22.45 26.20
C SER A 170 38.40 -23.25 27.33
N GLN A 171 37.75 -24.26 27.92
CA GLN A 171 38.38 -25.14 28.94
C GLN A 171 38.83 -26.52 28.41
N SER A 172 38.82 -26.76 27.10
CA SER A 172 39.13 -28.10 26.54
C SER A 172 40.38 -28.22 25.67
N TYR A 173 41.34 -27.26 25.72
CA TYR A 173 42.52 -27.30 24.83
C TYR A 173 43.88 -27.05 25.49
N ASP A 174 44.02 -27.20 26.82
CA ASP A 174 45.34 -27.20 27.47
C ASP A 174 45.75 -28.61 27.89
N LEU A 175 46.26 -29.38 26.92
CA LEU A 175 47.18 -30.50 27.10
C LEU A 175 47.59 -30.99 25.71
N ILE A 176 48.80 -30.63 25.27
CA ILE A 176 49.81 -31.50 24.62
C ILE A 176 50.81 -30.64 23.81
N GLU A 177 52.08 -30.93 24.08
CA GLU A 177 53.30 -30.67 23.29
C GLU A 177 53.92 -29.28 23.27
N GLY A 178 55.03 -29.19 24.01
CA GLY A 178 56.12 -28.30 23.70
C GLY A 178 57.05 -28.87 22.63
N SER A 179 57.75 -27.98 21.93
CA SER A 179 59.15 -28.17 21.57
C SER A 179 59.77 -26.80 21.31
N GLU A 180 60.91 -26.56 21.92
CA GLU A 180 61.80 -25.44 21.65
C GLU A 180 62.35 -25.52 20.21
N ILE A 181 62.59 -24.36 19.57
CA ILE A 181 63.86 -23.95 18.93
C ILE A 181 63.62 -22.64 18.14
N ASP A 182 64.18 -21.58 18.72
CA ASP A 182 65.07 -20.57 18.14
C ASP A 182 64.71 -19.65 16.95
N SER A 183 65.41 -18.52 17.05
CA SER A 183 65.33 -17.17 16.52
C SER A 183 65.39 -16.87 15.01
N SER A 184 64.88 -15.66 14.75
CA SER A 184 65.26 -14.68 13.70
C SER A 184 64.54 -14.76 12.35
N TYR A 185 63.73 -13.75 12.04
CA TYR A 185 63.98 -12.75 10.98
C TYR A 185 62.86 -11.70 10.96
N GLN A 186 63.25 -10.43 11.07
CA GLN A 186 62.40 -9.27 10.80
C GLN A 186 62.19 -9.11 9.28
N GLY A 187 61.00 -8.70 8.85
CA GLY A 187 60.77 -8.26 7.47
C GLY A 187 59.35 -7.79 7.19
N ASN A 188 59.16 -6.48 7.18
CA ASN A 188 57.93 -5.76 6.85
C ASN A 188 57.27 -6.18 5.53
N THR A 189 55.95 -6.37 5.52
CA THR A 189 55.06 -5.74 4.52
C THR A 189 53.59 -5.81 4.98
N ARG A 190 52.98 -4.63 5.18
CA ARG A 190 51.54 -4.45 5.43
C ARG A 190 50.80 -4.53 4.09
N LEU A 191 49.94 -5.53 3.96
CA LEU A 191 48.84 -5.60 2.99
C LEU A 191 47.52 -5.57 3.78
N PRO A 192 46.50 -4.79 3.39
CA PRO A 192 45.21 -4.84 4.05
C PRO A 192 44.44 -6.09 3.63
N GLN A 193 44.16 -6.95 4.61
CA GLN A 193 43.18 -8.03 4.49
C GLN A 193 41.79 -7.44 4.25
N ARG A 194 41.24 -7.67 3.06
CA ARG A 194 39.83 -7.47 2.76
C ARG A 194 39.08 -8.71 3.22
N LEU A 195 38.15 -8.52 4.14
CA LEU A 195 37.24 -9.55 4.65
C LEU A 195 36.46 -10.18 3.48
N ALA A 196 36.58 -11.50 3.33
CA ALA A 196 35.71 -12.29 2.49
C ALA A 196 34.35 -12.40 3.17
N ILE A 197 33.35 -11.71 2.61
CA ILE A 197 31.95 -11.96 2.94
C ILE A 197 31.54 -13.22 2.19
N THR A 198 31.13 -14.23 2.95
CA THR A 198 30.53 -15.46 2.45
C THR A 198 29.09 -15.16 2.02
N ASP A 199 28.87 -15.01 0.71
CA ASP A 199 27.52 -14.93 0.15
C ASP A 199 26.95 -16.34 -0.05
N ALA A 200 25.88 -16.64 0.67
CA ALA A 200 25.08 -17.83 0.50
C ALA A 200 24.17 -17.68 -0.75
N PRO A 201 24.03 -18.72 -1.59
CA PRO A 201 23.18 -18.64 -2.78
C PRO A 201 21.69 -18.67 -2.40
N TYR A 202 20.98 -17.59 -2.74
CA TYR A 202 19.52 -17.55 -2.79
C TYR A 202 19.06 -18.23 -4.10
N THR A 203 18.43 -19.39 -3.97
CA THR A 203 17.74 -20.07 -5.08
C THR A 203 16.25 -19.74 -5.00
N ASP A 204 15.78 -18.85 -5.87
CA ASP A 204 14.35 -18.73 -6.18
C ASP A 204 14.01 -19.67 -7.33
N THR A 205 13.19 -20.68 -7.04
CA THR A 205 12.44 -21.45 -8.03
C THR A 205 10.96 -21.45 -7.64
N PRO A 206 10.03 -21.31 -8.60
CA PRO A 206 8.60 -21.24 -8.32
C PRO A 206 8.05 -22.66 -8.10
N LEU A 207 7.40 -22.89 -6.97
CA LEU A 207 6.74 -24.16 -6.65
C LEU A 207 5.22 -24.01 -6.73
N SER A 208 4.65 -24.70 -7.72
CA SER A 208 3.24 -25.09 -7.75
C SER A 208 2.97 -26.18 -6.69
N SER A 209 1.84 -26.05 -6.00
CA SER A 209 1.27 -26.77 -4.85
C SER A 209 0.94 -28.27 -5.08
N PRO A 210 0.25 -28.99 -4.16
CA PRO A 210 0.40 -29.13 -2.70
C PRO A 210 0.44 -30.61 -2.22
N GLY A 211 0.90 -30.89 -0.99
CA GLY A 211 0.79 -32.22 -0.38
C GLY A 211 0.85 -32.22 1.15
N LEU A 212 -0.29 -32.54 1.76
CA LEU A 212 -0.54 -33.05 3.13
C LEU A 212 0.30 -32.50 4.30
N ILE A 213 -0.36 -31.73 5.18
CA ILE A 213 0.00 -31.68 6.61
C ILE A 213 -1.22 -31.95 7.49
N THR A 214 -0.92 -32.74 8.51
CA THR A 214 -1.71 -33.33 9.58
C THR A 214 -2.42 -32.33 10.50
N LYS A 215 -3.60 -32.75 10.95
CA LYS A 215 -4.49 -32.12 11.95
C LYS A 215 -3.74 -31.61 13.19
N TYR A 216 -3.97 -30.36 13.54
CA TYR A 216 -3.80 -29.81 14.89
C TYR A 216 -5.16 -29.31 15.39
N GLU A 217 -5.65 -29.87 16.49
CA GLU A 217 -6.82 -29.38 17.23
C GLU A 217 -6.42 -28.30 18.22
N PRO A 218 -7.08 -27.13 18.26
CA PRO A 218 -7.03 -26.23 19.40
C PRO A 218 -8.22 -26.48 20.34
N LYS A 219 -7.92 -26.80 21.60
CA LYS A 219 -8.88 -26.72 22.72
C LYS A 219 -9.26 -25.26 22.99
N PRO A 220 -10.54 -24.90 23.10
CA PRO A 220 -10.93 -23.62 23.68
C PRO A 220 -10.97 -23.70 25.20
N SER A 221 -10.27 -22.78 25.87
CA SER A 221 -10.43 -22.50 27.29
C SER A 221 -11.57 -21.49 27.44
N SER A 222 -12.63 -21.92 28.11
CA SER A 222 -13.82 -21.13 28.41
C SER A 222 -13.69 -20.46 29.78
N ALA A 223 -13.88 -19.16 29.82
CA ALA A 223 -14.65 -18.44 30.83
C ALA A 223 -14.52 -16.94 30.56
N LEU A 224 -15.59 -16.27 30.16
CA LEU A 224 -15.91 -14.90 30.55
C LEU A 224 -17.39 -14.58 30.20
N ILE A 225 -17.93 -13.65 30.98
CA ILE A 225 -19.33 -13.41 31.31
C ILE A 225 -20.10 -12.81 30.13
N ASN A 226 -21.29 -13.36 29.86
CA ASN A 226 -22.17 -13.02 28.74
C ASN A 226 -23.28 -12.06 29.22
N LEU A 227 -23.23 -10.80 28.78
CA LEU A 227 -24.32 -9.82 28.90
C LEU A 227 -24.52 -9.22 27.49
N ASN A 228 -25.74 -9.36 26.95
CA ASN A 228 -26.24 -8.93 25.61
C ASN A 228 -26.24 -9.93 24.44
N THR A 229 -26.69 -11.18 24.67
CA THR A 229 -26.86 -12.19 23.62
C THR A 229 -28.04 -11.93 22.64
N GLU A 230 -29.06 -11.16 23.04
CA GLU A 230 -30.25 -10.94 22.18
C GLU A 230 -30.02 -9.94 21.03
N LYS A 231 -29.12 -8.96 21.19
CA LYS A 231 -28.79 -8.01 20.11
C LYS A 231 -27.90 -8.61 19.02
N ALA A 232 -27.01 -9.54 19.39
CA ALA A 232 -26.12 -10.21 18.43
C ALA A 232 -26.86 -11.20 17.52
N LEU A 233 -27.94 -11.82 18.00
CA LEU A 233 -28.73 -12.80 17.24
C LEU A 233 -29.51 -12.19 16.07
N ALA A 234 -29.99 -10.95 16.19
CA ALA A 234 -30.74 -10.29 15.11
C ALA A 234 -29.85 -9.79 13.96
N ILE A 235 -28.55 -9.59 14.19
CA ILE A 235 -27.63 -8.98 13.23
C ILE A 235 -26.69 -10.01 12.59
N SER A 236 -26.28 -11.05 13.31
CA SER A 236 -25.61 -12.21 12.69
C SER A 236 -26.50 -12.85 11.59
N ALA A 237 -27.83 -12.73 11.75
CA ALA A 237 -28.84 -13.13 10.77
C ALA A 237 -28.88 -12.27 9.48
N CYS A 238 -28.19 -11.13 9.41
CA CYS A 238 -27.98 -10.42 8.13
C CYS A 238 -27.05 -11.18 7.17
N THR A 239 -26.33 -12.19 7.66
CA THR A 239 -25.46 -13.08 6.86
C THR A 239 -25.83 -14.57 6.95
N ALA A 240 -26.55 -15.00 7.99
CA ALA A 240 -27.04 -16.37 8.14
C ALA A 240 -28.51 -16.47 7.71
N GLU A 241 -28.76 -17.13 6.57
CA GLU A 241 -30.07 -17.11 5.91
C GLU A 241 -31.07 -18.18 6.42
N ASP A 242 -30.65 -19.11 7.28
CA ASP A 242 -31.56 -20.15 7.81
C ASP A 242 -32.71 -19.55 8.64
N THR A 243 -32.66 -18.27 9.02
CA THR A 243 -33.73 -17.57 9.74
C THR A 243 -34.61 -16.69 8.85
N TYR A 244 -34.14 -16.18 7.70
CA TYR A 244 -34.86 -15.14 6.95
C TYR A 244 -35.85 -15.66 5.89
N GLN A 245 -35.65 -16.87 5.34
CA GLN A 245 -36.65 -17.47 4.45
C GLN A 245 -37.92 -17.91 5.19
N GLN A 246 -37.84 -18.03 6.51
CA GLN A 246 -38.98 -18.11 7.42
C GLN A 246 -39.08 -16.86 8.30
N LEU A 247 -38.93 -15.66 7.72
CA LEU A 247 -39.66 -14.51 8.25
C LEU A 247 -41.14 -14.89 8.19
N SER A 248 -41.60 -15.54 9.25
CA SER A 248 -42.96 -16.01 9.36
C SER A 248 -43.85 -14.78 9.19
N GLN A 249 -45.01 -14.96 8.58
CA GLN A 249 -46.02 -13.90 8.55
C GLN A 249 -46.21 -13.28 9.95
N ALA A 250 -46.04 -14.08 11.01
CA ALA A 250 -46.03 -13.65 12.40
C ALA A 250 -44.90 -12.67 12.77
N GLU A 251 -43.67 -12.80 12.25
CA GLU A 251 -42.61 -11.81 12.50
C GLU A 251 -42.90 -10.47 11.81
N LEU A 252 -43.45 -10.51 10.60
CA LEU A 252 -43.93 -9.33 9.90
C LEU A 252 -45.08 -8.67 10.67
N ASP A 253 -46.05 -9.46 11.10
CA ASP A 253 -47.19 -8.97 11.88
C ASP A 253 -46.72 -8.43 13.25
N ASN A 254 -45.74 -9.06 13.90
CA ASN A 254 -45.14 -8.59 15.16
C ASN A 254 -44.40 -7.27 14.96
N PHE A 255 -43.59 -7.14 13.90
CA PHE A 255 -42.90 -5.89 13.58
C PHE A 255 -43.90 -4.76 13.30
N LEU A 256 -44.97 -5.07 12.55
CA LEU A 256 -46.04 -4.13 12.27
C LEU A 256 -46.86 -3.77 13.52
N ALA A 257 -47.01 -4.69 14.47
CA ALA A 257 -47.68 -4.44 15.75
C ALA A 257 -46.81 -3.58 16.68
N GLU A 258 -45.52 -3.89 16.80
CA GLU A 258 -44.55 -3.15 17.62
C GLU A 258 -44.40 -1.70 17.14
N SER A 259 -44.41 -1.49 15.82
CA SER A 259 -44.32 -0.15 15.22
C SER A 259 -45.56 0.72 15.38
N THR A 260 -46.63 0.25 16.05
CA THR A 260 -47.81 1.05 16.42
C THR A 260 -47.81 1.57 17.86
N GLY A 261 -46.77 1.25 18.64
CA GLY A 261 -46.61 1.76 20.00
C GLY A 261 -46.41 3.28 20.07
N PRO A 262 -46.87 3.94 21.14
CA PRO A 262 -46.56 5.35 21.37
C PRO A 262 -45.05 5.51 21.58
N GLU A 263 -44.44 6.36 20.73
CA GLU A 263 -43.05 6.87 20.76
C GLU A 263 -42.00 5.94 21.43
N ASP A 264 -41.14 5.31 20.64
CA ASP A 264 -39.95 4.60 21.13
C ASP A 264 -39.25 5.43 22.23
N GLU A 265 -38.87 4.76 23.33
CA GLU A 265 -38.25 5.35 24.53
C GLU A 265 -36.98 6.19 24.22
N TYR A 266 -36.42 6.03 23.02
CA TYR A 266 -35.28 6.79 22.50
C TYR A 266 -35.64 8.09 21.76
N GLY A 267 -36.93 8.44 21.66
CA GLY A 267 -37.47 9.76 21.32
C GLY A 267 -37.08 10.41 20.00
N VAL A 268 -36.24 9.78 19.15
CA VAL A 268 -35.54 10.52 18.10
C VAL A 268 -35.59 9.92 16.69
N PHE A 269 -35.81 8.62 16.44
CA PHE A 269 -35.32 8.08 15.14
C PHE A 269 -36.22 7.31 14.17
N SER A 270 -37.51 7.06 14.38
CA SER A 270 -38.33 6.57 13.26
C SER A 270 -39.82 6.81 13.47
N PHE A 271 -40.36 7.79 12.75
CA PHE A 271 -41.80 7.95 12.64
C PHE A 271 -42.33 7.03 11.52
N SER A 272 -43.45 6.37 11.79
CA SER A 272 -44.26 5.74 10.75
C SER A 272 -45.01 6.85 10.00
N TYR A 273 -44.79 6.94 8.69
CA TYR A 273 -45.41 7.94 7.83
C TYR A 273 -46.51 7.31 6.99
N HIS A 274 -47.71 7.90 7.08
CA HIS A 274 -48.76 7.61 6.12
C HIS A 274 -48.36 8.16 4.74
N GLN A 275 -48.64 7.40 3.68
CA GLN A 275 -48.26 7.74 2.30
C GLN A 275 -48.71 9.15 1.85
N SER A 276 -49.82 9.66 2.39
CA SER A 276 -50.34 11.00 2.06
C SER A 276 -49.49 12.15 2.58
N LYS A 277 -48.61 11.91 3.55
CA LYS A 277 -47.68 12.91 4.09
C LYS A 277 -46.41 13.04 3.25
N VAL A 278 -46.17 12.12 2.33
CA VAL A 278 -44.95 12.06 1.52
C VAL A 278 -45.26 12.51 0.10
N VAL A 279 -44.86 13.73 -0.23
CA VAL A 279 -45.05 14.29 -1.57
C VAL A 279 -43.81 14.01 -2.41
N LEU A 280 -43.93 13.06 -3.34
CA LEU A 280 -42.86 12.74 -4.29
C LEU A 280 -42.58 13.92 -5.22
N ARG A 281 -41.31 14.20 -5.46
CA ARG A 281 -40.84 15.23 -6.39
C ARG A 281 -40.17 14.59 -7.60
N LYS A 282 -38.85 14.68 -7.69
CA LYS A 282 -38.06 14.24 -8.84
C LYS A 282 -37.46 12.87 -8.56
N ALA A 283 -37.65 11.93 -9.47
CA ALA A 283 -36.95 10.65 -9.44
C ALA A 283 -35.43 10.88 -9.60
N VAL A 284 -34.64 10.21 -8.78
CA VAL A 284 -33.19 10.21 -8.91
C VAL A 284 -32.87 9.33 -10.12
N ARG A 285 -32.03 9.81 -11.04
CA ARG A 285 -31.66 9.05 -12.25
C ARG A 285 -30.66 7.90 -11.98
N SER A 286 -30.39 7.62 -10.71
CA SER A 286 -29.54 6.52 -10.27
C SER A 286 -30.31 5.21 -10.44
N ASN A 287 -29.96 4.43 -11.46
CA ASN A 287 -30.43 3.05 -11.62
C ASN A 287 -29.42 2.03 -11.06
N ILE A 288 -28.58 2.45 -10.10
CA ILE A 288 -27.46 1.62 -9.62
C ILE A 288 -27.80 0.96 -8.29
N GLY A 289 -27.97 -0.36 -8.35
CA GLY A 289 -28.12 -1.27 -7.22
C GLY A 289 -29.07 -0.80 -6.13
N TRP A 290 -28.57 -0.60 -4.90
CA TRP A 290 -29.44 -0.26 -3.77
C TRP A 290 -30.06 1.13 -3.88
N PHE A 291 -29.44 2.05 -4.61
CA PHE A 291 -29.98 3.40 -4.81
C PHE A 291 -30.98 3.46 -5.99
N SER A 292 -31.40 2.32 -6.53
CA SER A 292 -32.49 2.28 -7.52
C SER A 292 -33.82 2.70 -6.90
N ASP A 293 -34.73 3.21 -7.73
CA ASP A 293 -36.09 3.61 -7.34
C ASP A 293 -36.17 4.71 -6.27
N MET A 294 -35.06 5.43 -6.06
CA MET A 294 -35.01 6.57 -5.16
C MET A 294 -35.60 7.82 -5.80
N SER A 295 -36.27 8.64 -4.99
CA SER A 295 -36.86 9.91 -5.39
C SER A 295 -36.63 10.95 -4.31
N HIS A 296 -36.59 12.22 -4.69
CA HIS A 296 -36.74 13.29 -3.70
C HIS A 296 -38.20 13.34 -3.23
N ALA A 297 -38.41 13.54 -1.94
CA ALA A 297 -39.71 13.75 -1.35
C ALA A 297 -39.72 15.00 -0.47
N ASN A 298 -40.89 15.59 -0.28
CA ASN A 298 -41.15 16.56 0.76
C ASN A 298 -42.05 15.92 1.81
N VAL A 299 -41.62 15.94 3.07
CA VAL A 299 -42.33 15.37 4.21
C VAL A 299 -42.43 16.45 5.27
N ASP A 300 -43.65 16.93 5.55
CA ASP A 300 -43.91 18.01 6.50
C ASP A 300 -43.03 19.26 6.29
N GLY A 301 -42.76 19.62 5.03
CA GLY A 301 -41.92 20.77 4.65
C GLY A 301 -40.44 20.45 4.53
N GLN A 302 -39.95 19.31 5.02
CA GLN A 302 -38.56 18.90 4.93
C GLN A 302 -38.30 18.14 3.63
N ASN A 303 -37.18 18.44 2.96
CA ASN A 303 -36.74 17.64 1.82
C ASN A 303 -36.03 16.39 2.33
N MET A 304 -36.42 15.23 1.81
CA MET A 304 -35.86 13.94 2.15
C MET A 304 -35.66 13.09 0.90
N MET A 305 -34.92 12.00 1.04
CA MET A 305 -34.83 10.96 0.02
C MET A 305 -35.80 9.85 0.36
N VAL A 306 -36.53 9.34 -0.62
CA VAL A 306 -37.44 8.21 -0.44
C VAL A 306 -37.02 7.07 -1.35
N LYS A 307 -36.87 5.88 -0.77
CA LYS A 307 -36.67 4.63 -1.52
C LYS A 307 -37.96 3.84 -1.50
N ARG A 308 -38.50 3.54 -2.67
CA ARG A 308 -39.75 2.77 -2.83
C ARG A 308 -39.41 1.32 -3.15
N TYR A 309 -40.15 0.39 -2.57
CA TYR A 309 -39.99 -1.04 -2.80
C TYR A 309 -41.08 -1.51 -3.77
N SER A 310 -40.69 -1.69 -5.02
CA SER A 310 -41.55 -2.16 -6.11
C SER A 310 -41.47 -3.69 -6.24
N GLY A 311 -42.49 -4.31 -6.85
CA GLY A 311 -42.55 -5.75 -7.11
C GLY A 311 -43.71 -6.45 -6.40
N PRO A 312 -43.71 -7.80 -6.35
CA PRO A 312 -44.69 -8.55 -5.58
C PRO A 312 -44.72 -8.07 -4.13
N LYS A 313 -45.93 -7.80 -3.60
CA LYS A 313 -46.12 -7.16 -2.29
C LYS A 313 -45.32 -7.84 -1.17
N GLU A 314 -45.29 -9.17 -1.16
CA GLU A 314 -44.56 -9.95 -0.15
C GLU A 314 -43.04 -9.71 -0.23
N GLN A 315 -42.46 -9.73 -1.42
CA GLN A 315 -41.03 -9.49 -1.63
C GLN A 315 -40.66 -8.04 -1.31
N ALA A 316 -41.49 -7.08 -1.72
CA ALA A 316 -41.31 -5.66 -1.41
C ALA A 316 -41.34 -5.42 0.11
N LEU A 317 -42.27 -6.04 0.84
CA LEU A 317 -42.35 -5.96 2.30
C LEU A 317 -41.15 -6.61 3.00
N LYS A 318 -40.68 -7.77 2.51
CA LYS A 318 -39.48 -8.45 3.04
C LYS A 318 -38.23 -7.57 2.88
N GLN A 319 -38.03 -7.00 1.69
CA GLN A 319 -36.91 -6.10 1.42
C GLN A 319 -37.00 -4.81 2.27
N TRP A 320 -38.19 -4.22 2.34
CA TRP A 320 -38.47 -3.03 3.14
C TRP A 320 -38.15 -3.24 4.62
N MET A 321 -38.63 -4.33 5.22
CA MET A 321 -38.37 -4.64 6.63
C MET A 321 -36.89 -4.93 6.88
N ARG A 322 -36.24 -5.69 5.98
CA ARG A 322 -34.79 -5.96 6.08
C ARG A 322 -34.00 -4.66 6.13
N ASP A 323 -34.28 -3.74 5.21
CA ASP A 323 -33.56 -2.47 5.10
C ASP A 323 -33.84 -1.60 6.35
N ILE A 324 -35.06 -1.60 6.90
CA ILE A 324 -35.36 -0.89 8.17
C ILE A 324 -34.58 -1.49 9.34
N LYS A 325 -34.65 -2.81 9.54
CA LYS A 325 -33.96 -3.50 10.64
C LYS A 325 -32.45 -3.27 10.59
N THR A 326 -31.90 -3.23 9.37
CA THR A 326 -30.48 -2.96 9.14
C THR A 326 -30.16 -1.49 9.46
N LEU A 327 -30.85 -0.54 8.82
CA LEU A 327 -30.54 0.89 8.94
C LEU A 327 -30.88 1.47 10.32
N ARG A 328 -31.84 0.91 11.06
CA ARG A 328 -32.15 1.34 12.43
C ARG A 328 -30.95 1.16 13.38
N ASN A 329 -30.03 0.26 13.05
CA ASN A 329 -28.84 -0.01 13.86
C ASN A 329 -27.58 0.68 13.30
N LEU A 330 -27.66 1.41 12.19
CA LEU A 330 -26.50 1.97 11.49
C LEU A 330 -26.54 3.50 11.45
N TYR A 331 -25.61 4.12 12.18
CA TYR A 331 -25.46 5.57 12.29
C TYR A 331 -24.03 6.00 11.92
N HIS A 332 -23.83 6.37 10.66
CA HIS A 332 -22.54 6.77 10.10
C HIS A 332 -22.74 7.70 8.90
N GLU A 333 -21.87 8.71 8.74
CA GLU A 333 -21.99 9.74 7.69
C GLU A 333 -21.96 9.14 6.26
N SER A 334 -21.08 8.17 6.03
CA SER A 334 -20.96 7.44 4.76
C SER A 334 -21.98 6.30 4.59
N ILE A 335 -23.03 6.23 5.41
CA ILE A 335 -24.12 5.23 5.30
C ILE A 335 -25.47 5.96 5.28
N PRO A 336 -26.41 5.59 4.39
CA PRO A 336 -27.74 6.19 4.34
C PRO A 336 -28.45 6.18 5.70
N GLN A 337 -28.77 7.35 6.23
CA GLN A 337 -29.40 7.50 7.54
C GLN A 337 -30.93 7.39 7.44
N LEU A 338 -31.53 6.45 8.18
CA LEU A 338 -32.99 6.25 8.22
C LEU A 338 -33.66 7.36 9.04
N MET A 339 -34.62 8.06 8.42
CA MET A 339 -35.43 9.11 9.05
C MET A 339 -36.84 8.65 9.38
N GLY A 340 -37.34 7.64 8.67
CA GLY A 340 -38.66 7.06 8.88
C GLY A 340 -39.03 6.07 7.80
N TYR A 341 -40.23 5.51 7.88
CA TYR A 341 -40.71 4.51 6.94
C TYR A 341 -42.23 4.56 6.79
N SER A 342 -42.74 3.99 5.70
CA SER A 342 -44.17 3.88 5.46
C SER A 342 -44.87 3.03 6.51
N ASP A 343 -46.14 3.32 6.81
CA ASP A 343 -46.95 2.32 7.52
C ASP A 343 -47.05 1.00 6.71
N GLY A 344 -47.28 -0.12 7.40
CA GLY A 344 -47.44 -1.43 6.75
C GLY A 344 -48.68 -1.54 5.85
N LYS A 345 -49.52 -0.50 5.80
CA LYS A 345 -50.75 -0.43 5.00
C LYS A 345 -50.53 0.26 3.65
N ALA A 346 -49.39 0.94 3.47
CA ALA A 346 -49.04 1.60 2.23
C ALA A 346 -49.09 0.61 1.04
N SER A 347 -49.65 1.04 -0.08
CA SER A 347 -49.74 0.21 -1.29
C SER A 347 -48.37 -0.10 -1.87
N THR A 348 -47.41 0.80 -1.67
CA THR A 348 -46.00 0.63 -2.02
C THR A 348 -45.17 0.99 -0.78
N PRO A 349 -44.56 0.00 -0.11
CA PRO A 349 -43.70 0.28 1.03
C PRO A 349 -42.56 1.22 0.66
N PHE A 350 -42.15 2.08 1.59
CA PHE A 350 -41.03 2.99 1.38
C PHE A 350 -40.26 3.27 2.68
N ILE A 351 -39.01 3.69 2.53
CA ILE A 351 -38.22 4.29 3.61
C ILE A 351 -37.86 5.72 3.25
N LEU A 352 -37.79 6.58 4.27
CA LEU A 352 -37.30 7.95 4.20
C LEU A 352 -35.88 7.99 4.75
N LEU A 353 -34.99 8.62 4.00
CA LEU A 353 -33.58 8.76 4.31
C LEU A 353 -33.25 10.24 4.45
N ALA A 354 -32.20 10.53 5.22
CA ALA A 354 -31.69 11.88 5.40
C ALA A 354 -31.44 12.54 4.03
N PRO A 355 -31.62 13.87 3.93
CA PRO A 355 -31.43 14.58 2.67
C PRO A 355 -30.00 14.44 2.18
N ALA A 356 -29.82 13.65 1.13
CA ALA A 356 -28.59 13.60 0.35
C ALA A 356 -28.95 13.70 -1.12
N GLN A 357 -28.41 14.70 -1.82
CA GLN A 357 -28.48 14.66 -3.28
C GLN A 357 -27.48 13.61 -3.76
N VAL A 358 -27.99 12.42 -4.08
CA VAL A 358 -27.13 11.33 -4.53
C VAL A 358 -26.82 11.46 -6.02
N ARG A 359 -25.55 11.33 -6.35
CA ARG A 359 -25.00 11.27 -7.70
C ARG A 359 -24.35 9.91 -7.93
N ASP A 360 -24.40 9.48 -9.17
CA ASP A 360 -23.66 8.31 -9.63
C ASP A 360 -22.15 8.57 -9.44
N ILE A 361 -21.46 7.63 -8.79
CA ILE A 361 -20.04 7.76 -8.47
C ILE A 361 -19.16 7.82 -9.72
N ASN A 362 -19.52 7.12 -10.80
CA ASN A 362 -18.80 7.17 -12.06
C ASN A 362 -18.97 8.51 -12.75
N LEU A 363 -20.20 9.06 -12.75
CA LEU A 363 -20.44 10.40 -13.30
C LEU A 363 -19.74 11.48 -12.46
N HIS A 364 -19.70 11.32 -11.14
CA HIS A 364 -18.96 12.22 -10.25
C HIS A 364 -17.47 12.16 -10.57
N MET A 365 -16.87 10.97 -10.66
CA MET A 365 -15.45 10.82 -10.98
C MET A 365 -15.09 11.36 -12.37
N GLN A 366 -15.96 11.17 -13.38
CA GLN A 366 -15.79 11.79 -14.68
C GLN A 366 -15.82 13.32 -14.60
N SER A 367 -16.74 13.89 -13.82
CA SER A 367 -16.80 15.33 -13.58
C SER A 367 -15.55 15.82 -12.86
N VAL A 368 -15.06 15.11 -11.84
CA VAL A 368 -13.83 15.46 -11.11
C VAL A 368 -12.64 15.48 -12.06
N LEU A 369 -12.48 14.43 -12.88
CA LEU A 369 -11.40 14.35 -13.85
C LEU A 369 -11.41 15.50 -14.87
N GLN A 370 -12.60 15.93 -15.30
CA GLN A 370 -12.77 17.00 -16.28
C GLN A 370 -12.61 18.40 -15.69
N THR A 371 -12.90 18.59 -14.41
CA THR A 371 -13.03 19.94 -13.81
C THR A 371 -11.94 20.28 -12.80
N GLN A 372 -11.36 19.29 -12.15
CA GLN A 372 -10.31 19.51 -11.16
C GLN A 372 -8.93 19.38 -11.80
N ASP A 373 -7.89 19.71 -11.06
CA ASP A 373 -6.49 19.48 -11.38
C ASP A 373 -6.10 18.03 -10.99
N LEU A 374 -4.86 17.60 -11.24
CA LEU A 374 -4.36 16.26 -10.92
C LEU A 374 -4.35 16.01 -9.41
N ALA A 375 -3.92 17.01 -8.63
CA ALA A 375 -3.94 16.94 -7.17
C ALA A 375 -5.37 16.78 -6.61
N GLY A 376 -6.33 17.57 -7.09
CA GLY A 376 -7.74 17.48 -6.71
C GLY A 376 -8.36 16.12 -7.07
N CYS A 377 -8.00 15.58 -8.25
CA CYS A 377 -8.42 14.23 -8.62
C CYS A 377 -7.88 13.15 -7.67
N ALA A 378 -6.61 13.24 -7.29
CA ALA A 378 -6.01 12.32 -6.32
C ALA A 378 -6.71 12.44 -4.96
N MET A 379 -6.93 13.67 -4.48
CA MET A 379 -7.64 13.94 -3.23
C MET A 379 -9.06 13.40 -3.23
N ALA A 380 -9.82 13.54 -4.33
CA ALA A 380 -11.17 13.00 -4.43
C ALA A 380 -11.19 11.47 -4.30
N ILE A 381 -10.22 10.77 -4.92
CA ILE A 381 -10.11 9.31 -4.83
C ILE A 381 -9.69 8.87 -3.42
N LEU A 382 -8.79 9.61 -2.77
CA LEU A 382 -8.36 9.34 -1.40
C LEU A 382 -9.47 9.60 -0.37
N ARG A 383 -10.30 10.62 -0.57
CA ARG A 383 -11.53 10.83 0.21
C ARG A 383 -12.51 9.67 0.02
N MET A 384 -12.71 9.22 -1.21
CA MET A 384 -13.50 8.01 -1.47
C MET A 384 -12.97 6.79 -0.70
N TYR A 385 -11.65 6.58 -0.67
CA TYR A 385 -11.06 5.52 0.15
C TYR A 385 -11.36 5.71 1.64
N ARG A 386 -11.16 6.93 2.17
CA ARG A 386 -11.40 7.26 3.58
C ARG A 386 -12.85 6.97 3.99
N ASP A 387 -13.81 7.39 3.17
CA ASP A 387 -15.24 7.23 3.43
C ASP A 387 -15.66 5.75 3.39
N ILE A 388 -15.21 5.01 2.36
CA ILE A 388 -15.49 3.57 2.24
C ILE A 388 -14.89 2.80 3.41
N ARG A 389 -13.63 3.11 3.78
CA ARG A 389 -12.96 2.51 4.93
C ARG A 389 -13.69 2.81 6.22
N SER A 390 -14.07 4.07 6.46
CA SER A 390 -14.78 4.47 7.67
C SER A 390 -16.11 3.74 7.80
N ALA A 391 -16.89 3.68 6.72
CA ALA A 391 -18.13 2.92 6.67
C ALA A 391 -17.91 1.41 6.92
N ALA A 392 -16.87 0.83 6.31
CA ALA A 392 -16.55 -0.58 6.44
C ALA A 392 -16.20 -0.97 7.89
N LEU A 393 -15.31 -0.21 8.53
CA LEU A 393 -14.91 -0.46 9.92
C LEU A 393 -16.07 -0.22 10.89
N TYR A 394 -16.91 0.79 10.62
CA TYR A 394 -18.14 1.01 11.39
C TYR A 394 -19.10 -0.17 11.26
N LEU A 395 -19.37 -0.66 10.04
CA LEU A 395 -20.21 -1.83 9.82
C LEU A 395 -19.65 -3.08 10.50
N GLN A 396 -18.34 -3.28 10.40
CA GLN A 396 -17.66 -4.40 11.03
C GLN A 396 -17.90 -4.40 12.54
N GLN A 397 -17.70 -3.25 13.18
CA GLN A 397 -17.90 -3.09 14.62
C GLN A 397 -19.38 -3.20 15.01
N GLN A 398 -20.26 -2.52 14.29
CA GLN A 398 -21.66 -2.37 14.67
C GLN A 398 -22.48 -3.63 14.39
N LEU A 399 -22.09 -4.41 13.39
CA LEU A 399 -22.76 -5.66 13.01
C LEU A 399 -21.99 -6.91 13.44
N ASP A 400 -20.89 -6.75 14.19
CA ASP A 400 -20.01 -7.85 14.64
C ASP A 400 -19.59 -8.76 13.47
N LEU A 401 -19.21 -8.14 12.35
CA LEU A 401 -18.76 -8.87 11.16
C LEU A 401 -17.29 -9.25 11.33
N ASP A 402 -16.95 -10.48 10.99
CA ASP A 402 -15.56 -10.81 10.69
C ASP A 402 -15.10 -10.16 9.37
N ASP A 403 -13.80 -10.18 9.10
CA ASP A 403 -13.23 -9.60 7.88
C ASP A 403 -13.89 -10.18 6.62
N SER A 404 -14.14 -11.50 6.56
CA SER A 404 -14.73 -12.16 5.40
C SER A 404 -16.15 -11.67 5.11
N LYS A 405 -16.97 -11.52 6.13
CA LYS A 405 -18.34 -11.00 6.03
C LYS A 405 -18.35 -9.52 5.67
N ALA A 406 -17.42 -8.74 6.22
CA ALA A 406 -17.27 -7.32 5.88
C ALA A 406 -16.86 -7.16 4.40
N GLN A 407 -15.95 -8.00 3.91
CA GLN A 407 -15.57 -8.05 2.49
C GLN A 407 -16.78 -8.38 1.62
N ASP A 408 -17.52 -9.44 1.95
CA ASP A 408 -18.72 -9.83 1.21
C ASP A 408 -19.78 -8.72 1.21
N PHE A 409 -19.93 -8.00 2.32
CA PHE A 409 -20.80 -6.83 2.37
C PHE A 409 -20.35 -5.76 1.38
N LEU A 410 -19.08 -5.33 1.45
CA LEU A 410 -18.54 -4.27 0.59
C LEU A 410 -18.56 -4.64 -0.88
N GLU A 411 -18.40 -5.91 -1.20
CA GLU A 411 -18.33 -6.32 -2.59
C GLU A 411 -19.66 -6.23 -3.34
N HIS A 412 -20.74 -6.39 -2.60
CA HIS A 412 -22.11 -6.38 -3.11
C HIS A 412 -22.83 -5.08 -2.81
N ALA A 413 -22.21 -4.22 -2.01
CA ALA A 413 -22.65 -2.87 -1.79
C ALA A 413 -22.56 -2.03 -3.08
N THR A 414 -23.38 -1.00 -3.12
CA THR A 414 -23.34 0.01 -4.18
C THR A 414 -22.91 1.33 -3.60
N PHE A 415 -22.20 2.14 -4.38
CA PHE A 415 -21.63 3.40 -3.93
C PHE A 415 -22.24 4.55 -4.72
N THR A 416 -22.58 5.63 -4.02
CA THR A 416 -23.01 6.91 -4.62
C THR A 416 -22.27 8.05 -3.93
N VAL A 417 -22.40 9.26 -4.44
CA VAL A 417 -21.77 10.46 -3.88
C VAL A 417 -22.85 11.46 -3.51
N ASP A 418 -22.79 12.04 -2.31
CA ASP A 418 -23.77 13.03 -1.86
C ASP A 418 -23.51 14.45 -2.43
N SER A 419 -24.20 15.45 -1.88
CA SER A 419 -24.01 16.87 -2.23
C SER A 419 -22.71 17.47 -1.70
N GLU A 420 -22.14 16.90 -0.65
CA GLU A 420 -20.89 17.33 -0.01
C GLU A 420 -19.66 16.62 -0.63
N ASN A 421 -19.90 15.70 -1.56
CA ASN A 421 -18.93 14.83 -2.22
C ASN A 421 -18.42 13.68 -1.33
N ASN A 422 -19.16 13.32 -0.28
CA ASN A 422 -18.88 12.14 0.51
C ASN A 422 -19.44 10.90 -0.20
N VAL A 423 -18.72 9.78 -0.09
CA VAL A 423 -19.17 8.50 -0.63
C VAL A 423 -20.15 7.84 0.32
N LEU A 424 -21.34 7.50 -0.18
CA LEU A 424 -22.38 6.78 0.53
C LEU A 424 -22.39 5.31 0.13
N LEU A 425 -22.22 4.44 1.13
CA LEU A 425 -22.28 2.99 1.02
C LEU A 425 -23.73 2.50 1.18
N GLY A 426 -24.34 2.11 0.06
CA GLY A 426 -25.66 1.48 0.04
C GLY A 426 -25.61 0.01 0.46
N LEU A 427 -26.72 -0.51 1.00
CA LEU A 427 -26.79 -1.89 1.47
C LEU A 427 -26.67 -2.90 0.31
N PRO A 428 -26.00 -4.04 0.50
CA PRO A 428 -25.93 -5.08 -0.52
C PRO A 428 -27.31 -5.69 -0.80
N LYS A 429 -27.53 -6.10 -2.06
CA LYS A 429 -28.72 -6.88 -2.44
C LYS A 429 -28.78 -8.15 -1.57
N PRO A 430 -29.98 -8.59 -1.17
CA PRO A 430 -30.12 -9.87 -0.48
C PRO A 430 -29.59 -10.97 -1.39
N ARG A 431 -28.91 -11.95 -0.80
CA ARG A 431 -28.44 -13.14 -1.49
C ARG A 431 -29.07 -14.34 -0.83
N GLU A 432 -29.61 -15.22 -1.66
CA GLU A 432 -30.16 -16.50 -1.24
C GLU A 432 -29.02 -17.51 -1.03
N GLY A 433 -28.98 -18.15 0.13
CA GLY A 433 -28.01 -19.17 0.55
C GLY A 433 -26.97 -18.69 1.59
N ASN A 434 -26.40 -19.64 2.33
CA ASN A 434 -25.19 -19.39 3.13
C ASN A 434 -23.98 -19.31 2.17
N TRP A 435 -23.51 -18.10 1.91
CA TRP A 435 -22.30 -17.87 1.12
C TRP A 435 -21.12 -17.74 2.07
N VAL A 436 -20.23 -18.73 2.03
CA VAL A 436 -18.89 -18.60 2.62
C VAL A 436 -17.96 -18.31 1.45
N THR A 437 -17.51 -17.06 1.32
CA THR A 437 -16.44 -16.77 0.38
C THR A 437 -15.10 -17.07 1.04
N PHE A 438 -14.39 -18.05 0.52
CA PHE A 438 -13.02 -18.33 0.96
C PHE A 438 -12.09 -17.38 0.21
N ARG A 439 -11.62 -16.35 0.91
CA ARG A 439 -10.65 -15.37 0.39
C ARG A 439 -9.33 -15.56 1.10
N SER A 440 -8.25 -15.38 0.34
CA SER A 440 -6.89 -15.37 0.87
C SER A 440 -6.39 -13.96 1.22
N TYR A 441 -7.22 -12.94 1.01
CA TYR A 441 -6.87 -11.53 1.21
C TYR A 441 -7.69 -10.88 2.31
N ASN A 442 -7.21 -9.77 2.84
CA ASN A 442 -7.81 -9.04 3.96
C ASN A 442 -8.79 -7.94 3.52
N LEU A 443 -9.53 -7.36 4.48
CA LEU A 443 -10.54 -6.33 4.20
C LEU A 443 -9.97 -5.11 3.46
N ILE A 444 -8.69 -4.79 3.71
CA ILE A 444 -7.99 -3.64 3.12
C ILE A 444 -7.88 -3.81 1.62
N GLU A 445 -7.49 -5.00 1.16
CA GLU A 445 -7.39 -5.32 -0.26
C GLU A 445 -8.75 -5.12 -0.95
N THR A 446 -9.85 -5.55 -0.33
CA THR A 446 -11.20 -5.29 -0.87
C THR A 446 -11.50 -3.79 -0.97
N ILE A 447 -11.16 -2.99 0.05
CA ILE A 447 -11.41 -1.54 0.04
C ILE A 447 -10.55 -0.87 -1.06
N VAL A 448 -9.25 -1.18 -1.12
CA VAL A 448 -8.33 -0.65 -2.12
C VAL A 448 -8.77 -1.06 -3.53
N ASP A 449 -9.10 -2.33 -3.75
CA ASP A 449 -9.54 -2.84 -5.05
C ASP A 449 -10.85 -2.17 -5.49
N ARG A 450 -11.76 -1.82 -4.57
CA ARG A 450 -12.97 -1.05 -4.92
C ARG A 450 -12.64 0.34 -5.43
N VAL A 451 -11.72 1.03 -4.77
CA VAL A 451 -11.25 2.37 -5.18
C VAL A 451 -10.50 2.31 -6.51
N ILE A 452 -9.58 1.35 -6.67
CA ILE A 452 -8.79 1.16 -7.89
C ILE A 452 -9.66 0.69 -9.05
N LYS A 453 -10.72 -0.09 -8.81
CA LYS A 453 -11.65 -0.51 -9.86
C LYS A 453 -12.26 0.69 -10.58
N TYR A 454 -12.68 1.73 -9.85
CA TYR A 454 -13.20 2.95 -10.47
C TYR A 454 -12.14 3.65 -11.33
N LEU A 455 -10.91 3.73 -10.84
CA LEU A 455 -9.79 4.29 -11.58
C LEU A 455 -9.49 3.48 -12.86
N SER A 456 -9.52 2.16 -12.79
CA SER A 456 -9.30 1.29 -13.95
C SER A 456 -10.47 1.29 -14.94
N GLU A 457 -11.71 1.48 -14.49
CA GLU A 457 -12.84 1.73 -15.40
C GLU A 457 -12.64 3.04 -16.17
N LEU A 458 -12.09 4.07 -15.53
CA LEU A 458 -11.72 5.35 -16.18
C LEU A 458 -10.53 5.19 -17.14
N GLU A 459 -9.50 4.42 -16.77
CA GLU A 459 -8.39 4.06 -17.66
C GLU A 459 -8.88 3.29 -18.91
N ARG A 460 -9.83 2.36 -18.73
CA ARG A 460 -10.42 1.58 -19.84
C ARG A 460 -11.25 2.44 -20.77
N LEU A 461 -11.98 3.41 -20.24
CA LEU A 461 -12.63 4.43 -21.08
C LEU A 461 -11.56 5.17 -21.88
N GLY A 462 -10.47 5.60 -21.23
CA GLY A 462 -9.27 6.21 -21.82
C GLY A 462 -8.69 5.47 -23.02
N ASN A 463 -8.54 4.15 -22.88
CA ASN A 463 -7.87 3.29 -23.86
C ASN A 463 -8.80 2.73 -24.94
N SER A 464 -10.12 2.94 -24.83
CA SER A 464 -11.04 2.46 -25.86
C SER A 464 -10.83 3.26 -27.15
N ASP A 465 -10.43 2.58 -28.24
CA ASP A 465 -10.10 3.14 -29.56
C ASP A 465 -11.24 3.96 -30.22
N SER A 466 -12.39 4.12 -29.56
CA SER A 466 -13.47 5.00 -29.98
C SER A 466 -13.19 6.48 -29.68
N THR A 467 -12.14 7.03 -30.28
CA THR A 467 -12.00 8.42 -30.81
C THR A 467 -12.47 9.65 -30.02
N LYS A 468 -12.83 9.59 -28.74
CA LYS A 468 -13.50 10.72 -28.04
C LYS A 468 -12.84 11.25 -26.77
N ILE A 469 -11.73 10.67 -26.31
CA ILE A 469 -11.06 11.20 -25.11
C ILE A 469 -9.96 12.15 -25.52
N ALA A 470 -10.01 13.35 -24.94
CA ALA A 470 -8.96 14.34 -25.13
C ALA A 470 -7.62 13.77 -24.65
N PRO A 471 -6.52 13.95 -25.42
CA PRO A 471 -5.20 13.42 -25.05
C PRO A 471 -4.73 13.90 -23.67
N GLU A 472 -5.13 15.12 -23.28
CA GLU A 472 -4.89 15.68 -21.94
C GLU A 472 -5.48 14.82 -20.83
N LEU A 473 -6.72 14.33 -20.99
CA LEU A 473 -7.37 13.48 -19.99
C LEU A 473 -6.68 12.10 -19.90
N ALA A 474 -6.22 11.55 -21.03
CA ALA A 474 -5.48 10.30 -21.05
C ALA A 474 -4.12 10.43 -20.34
N ASN A 475 -3.40 11.53 -20.57
CA ASN A 475 -2.17 11.83 -19.85
C ASN A 475 -2.42 12.01 -18.36
N LYS A 476 -3.45 12.77 -17.98
CA LYS A 476 -3.85 12.96 -16.58
C LYS A 476 -4.16 11.65 -15.88
N LEU A 477 -4.91 10.74 -16.52
CA LEU A 477 -5.19 9.40 -15.98
C LEU A 477 -3.91 8.57 -15.80
N ARG A 478 -3.01 8.64 -16.78
CA ARG A 478 -1.71 7.95 -16.74
C ARG A 478 -0.85 8.43 -15.56
N GLN A 479 -0.96 9.70 -15.19
CA GLN A 479 -0.28 10.25 -14.01
C GLN A 479 -0.99 9.92 -12.70
N LEU A 480 -2.31 10.10 -12.68
CA LEU A 480 -3.16 9.93 -11.51
C LEU A 480 -3.11 8.51 -10.95
N ALA A 481 -3.15 7.51 -11.83
CA ALA A 481 -3.36 6.15 -11.38
C ALA A 481 -2.17 5.57 -10.58
N PRO A 482 -0.91 5.69 -11.03
CA PRO A 482 0.24 5.31 -10.21
C PRO A 482 0.37 6.16 -8.94
N LEU A 483 0.08 7.47 -9.00
CA LEU A 483 0.12 8.35 -7.83
C LEU A 483 -0.85 7.88 -6.75
N VAL A 484 -2.11 7.61 -7.10
CA VAL A 484 -3.11 7.10 -6.15
C VAL A 484 -2.69 5.73 -5.60
N ARG A 485 -2.19 4.81 -6.44
CA ARG A 485 -1.71 3.50 -5.98
C ARG A 485 -0.56 3.61 -4.97
N ALA A 486 0.33 4.59 -5.15
CA ALA A 486 1.42 4.87 -4.22
C ALA A 486 0.92 5.41 -2.87
N LEU A 487 -0.19 6.17 -2.87
CA LEU A 487 -0.77 6.82 -1.69
C LEU A 487 -1.74 5.93 -0.89
N LEU A 488 -2.42 5.00 -1.54
CA LEU A 488 -3.33 4.04 -0.88
C LEU A 488 -2.54 3.01 -0.08
N PRO A 489 -3.04 2.47 1.05
CA PRO A 489 -2.29 1.51 1.86
C PRO A 489 -1.93 0.24 1.10
N ASP A 490 -0.83 -0.41 1.47
CA ASP A 490 -0.46 -1.70 0.89
C ASP A 490 -1.41 -2.80 1.41
N ARG A 491 -1.58 -3.85 0.61
CA ARG A 491 -2.42 -5.01 0.93
C ARG A 491 -2.02 -5.66 2.24
N THR A 492 -0.75 -5.58 2.63
CA THR A 492 -0.23 -6.17 3.88
C THR A 492 -0.28 -5.23 5.08
N SER A 493 -0.60 -3.95 4.88
CA SER A 493 -0.48 -2.89 5.88
C SER A 493 -1.76 -2.68 6.71
N SER A 494 -1.86 -1.58 7.47
CA SER A 494 -3.09 -1.18 8.18
C SER A 494 -4.08 -0.53 7.20
N PRO A 495 -5.42 -0.60 7.41
CA PRO A 495 -6.38 0.15 6.59
C PRO A 495 -6.21 1.68 6.72
N LEU A 496 -5.48 2.16 7.73
CA LEU A 496 -5.28 3.57 7.94
C LEU A 496 -4.35 4.16 6.87
N LEU A 497 -4.69 5.34 6.36
CA LEU A 497 -3.80 6.09 5.49
C LEU A 497 -2.61 6.60 6.31
N GLU A 498 -1.52 6.94 5.64
CA GLU A 498 -0.37 7.57 6.30
C GLU A 498 -0.83 8.83 7.06
N PRO A 499 -0.41 9.06 8.31
CA PRO A 499 -0.88 10.20 9.10
C PRO A 499 -0.70 11.56 8.43
N ALA A 500 0.38 11.73 7.67
CA ALA A 500 0.61 12.94 6.88
C ALA A 500 -0.47 13.14 5.79
N LEU A 501 -0.97 12.05 5.22
CA LEU A 501 -2.03 12.07 4.22
C LEU A 501 -3.41 12.31 4.84
N GLU A 502 -3.70 11.71 6.00
CA GLU A 502 -4.92 12.01 6.76
C GLU A 502 -4.98 13.49 7.15
N ALA A 503 -3.86 14.06 7.61
CA ALA A 503 -3.78 15.48 7.92
C ALA A 503 -4.11 16.37 6.70
N LEU A 504 -3.68 15.98 5.49
CA LEU A 504 -4.04 16.66 4.25
C LEU A 504 -5.53 16.48 3.90
N LEU A 505 -6.15 15.36 4.27
CA LEU A 505 -7.57 15.08 4.02
C LEU A 505 -8.52 15.76 5.02
N ASP A 506 -8.05 16.02 6.24
CA ASP A 506 -8.82 16.60 7.36
C ASP A 506 -8.90 18.13 7.31
N GLU A 507 -8.08 18.79 6.50
CA GLU A 507 -8.23 20.23 6.31
C GLU A 507 -9.56 20.52 5.59
N ASP A 508 -10.58 20.89 6.37
CA ASP A 508 -11.83 21.54 5.91
C ASP A 508 -11.57 22.86 5.13
N ARG A 509 -10.30 23.20 4.90
CA ARG A 509 -9.89 24.41 4.21
C ARG A 509 -9.88 24.17 2.69
N PRO A 510 -10.42 25.12 1.92
CA PRO A 510 -10.44 25.05 0.45
C PRO A 510 -9.07 25.36 -0.19
N ALA A 511 -7.97 25.32 0.55
CA ALA A 511 -6.66 25.52 -0.06
C ALA A 511 -6.33 24.30 -0.92
N SER A 512 -6.06 24.53 -2.21
CA SER A 512 -5.60 23.49 -3.13
C SER A 512 -4.32 22.87 -2.58
N ILE A 513 -4.37 21.58 -2.24
CA ILE A 513 -3.19 20.85 -1.78
C ILE A 513 -2.26 20.71 -2.99
N PRO A 514 -1.00 21.14 -2.89
CA PRO A 514 -0.07 21.07 -4.01
C PRO A 514 0.24 19.60 -4.35
N LEU A 515 0.34 19.28 -5.64
CA LEU A 515 0.67 17.93 -6.12
C LEU A 515 2.00 17.41 -5.54
N THR A 516 2.97 18.30 -5.36
CA THR A 516 4.27 18.00 -4.74
C THR A 516 4.14 17.48 -3.31
N ALA A 517 3.17 17.96 -2.53
CA ALA A 517 2.94 17.45 -1.18
C ALA A 517 2.47 16.00 -1.24
N LEU A 518 1.55 15.67 -2.16
CA LEU A 518 1.08 14.30 -2.38
C LEU A 518 2.22 13.39 -2.83
N ARG A 519 3.01 13.80 -3.84
CA ARG A 519 4.18 13.01 -4.26
C ARG A 519 5.16 12.78 -3.11
N ARG A 520 5.46 13.80 -2.31
CA ARG A 520 6.37 13.67 -1.15
C ARG A 520 5.89 12.66 -0.11
N VAL A 521 4.58 12.54 0.11
CA VAL A 521 4.03 11.48 0.98
C VAL A 521 4.30 10.10 0.38
N GLY A 522 4.03 9.90 -0.92
CA GLY A 522 4.33 8.65 -1.63
C GLY A 522 5.83 8.30 -1.66
N LEU A 523 6.69 9.31 -1.78
CA LEU A 523 8.15 9.14 -1.80
C LEU A 523 8.71 8.76 -0.41
N ARG A 524 8.23 9.40 0.66
CA ARG A 524 8.62 9.06 2.04
C ARG A 524 8.24 7.64 2.44
N SER A 525 7.10 7.16 1.94
CA SER A 525 6.68 5.77 2.12
C SER A 525 7.39 4.78 1.18
N LYS A 526 8.25 5.28 0.26
CA LYS A 526 8.97 4.52 -0.78
C LYS A 526 8.07 3.76 -1.76
N ARG A 527 6.85 4.26 -1.99
CA ARG A 527 5.84 3.60 -2.82
C ARG A 527 5.57 4.30 -4.14
N HIS A 528 6.26 5.41 -4.41
CA HIS A 528 6.12 6.15 -5.67
C HIS A 528 7.12 5.66 -6.72
N ASP A 529 6.90 4.45 -7.23
CA ASP A 529 7.74 3.79 -8.24
C ASP A 529 7.33 4.13 -9.69
N GLN A 530 6.59 5.22 -9.90
CA GLN A 530 6.08 5.61 -11.21
C GLN A 530 7.22 5.97 -12.16
N TYR A 531 7.19 5.39 -13.36
CA TYR A 531 8.00 5.80 -14.50
C TYR A 531 7.22 5.55 -15.79
N TRP A 532 7.65 6.20 -16.87
CA TRP A 532 7.15 5.95 -18.21
C TRP A 532 8.20 5.18 -19.00
N ARG A 533 7.74 4.30 -19.90
CA ARG A 533 8.61 3.55 -20.81
C ARG A 533 8.40 4.03 -22.23
N ALA A 534 9.49 4.27 -22.94
CA ALA A 534 9.48 4.59 -24.36
C ALA A 534 10.53 3.79 -25.12
N ARG A 535 10.34 3.68 -26.44
CA ARG A 535 11.39 3.18 -27.34
C ARG A 535 12.44 4.28 -27.49
N ALA A 536 13.70 3.90 -27.55
CA ALA A 536 14.83 4.80 -27.72
C ALA A 536 15.81 4.29 -28.79
N PRO A 537 16.67 5.18 -29.33
CA PRO A 537 17.79 4.78 -30.15
C PRO A 537 18.68 3.76 -29.44
N ALA A 538 19.05 2.69 -30.15
CA ALA A 538 19.87 1.61 -29.60
C ALA A 538 21.39 1.86 -29.70
N ASN A 539 21.79 3.03 -30.18
CA ASN A 539 23.19 3.45 -30.38
C ASN A 539 23.88 3.88 -29.07
N ASN A 540 23.30 3.59 -27.91
CA ASN A 540 23.79 4.00 -26.58
C ASN A 540 24.01 5.52 -26.43
N SER A 541 23.31 6.34 -27.21
CA SER A 541 23.42 7.80 -27.10
C SER A 541 22.82 8.33 -25.79
N LEU A 542 21.88 7.58 -25.21
CA LEU A 542 21.24 7.90 -23.93
C LEU A 542 21.90 7.11 -22.81
N ARG A 543 22.18 7.79 -21.71
CA ARG A 543 22.71 7.23 -20.48
C ARG A 543 21.69 7.39 -19.37
N ILE A 544 21.76 6.49 -18.40
CA ILE A 544 21.09 6.67 -17.12
C ILE A 544 21.49 8.02 -16.50
N GLY A 545 20.52 8.76 -16.00
CA GLY A 545 20.73 10.07 -15.41
C GLY A 545 20.79 11.22 -16.41
N ASP A 546 20.67 10.96 -17.71
CA ASP A 546 20.49 12.04 -18.68
C ASP A 546 19.18 12.77 -18.39
N PHE A 547 19.25 14.09 -18.37
CA PHE A 547 18.08 14.95 -18.29
C PHE A 547 18.01 15.87 -19.51
N GLY A 548 16.80 16.18 -19.95
CA GLY A 548 16.62 16.94 -21.18
C GLY A 548 15.17 17.24 -21.50
N ARG A 549 14.94 17.70 -22.73
CA ARG A 549 13.59 18.01 -23.24
C ARG A 549 13.11 16.88 -24.14
N LEU A 550 11.88 16.42 -23.89
CA LEU A 550 11.17 15.54 -24.80
C LEU A 550 10.46 16.39 -25.88
N PRO A 551 10.56 16.06 -27.17
CA PRO A 551 9.82 16.74 -28.23
C PRO A 551 8.30 16.53 -28.05
N GLU A 552 7.49 17.38 -28.70
CA GLU A 552 6.02 17.21 -28.75
C GLU A 552 5.58 15.84 -29.33
N SER A 553 6.45 15.19 -30.12
CA SER A 553 6.23 13.85 -30.67
C SER A 553 6.24 12.75 -29.60
N ASN A 554 6.73 13.04 -28.39
CA ASN A 554 7.02 12.06 -27.34
C ASN A 554 7.94 10.91 -27.79
N ASN A 555 8.77 11.13 -28.82
CA ASN A 555 9.72 10.15 -29.31
C ASN A 555 11.12 10.44 -28.75
N PHE A 556 11.77 9.44 -28.18
CA PHE A 556 13.15 9.57 -27.68
C PHE A 556 14.19 9.59 -28.79
N GLU A 557 13.82 9.34 -30.04
CA GLU A 557 14.71 9.58 -31.18
C GLU A 557 15.07 11.06 -31.35
N ASP A 558 14.18 11.98 -30.97
CA ASP A 558 14.43 13.43 -31.00
C ASP A 558 14.67 14.02 -29.60
N PHE A 559 14.94 13.18 -28.58
CA PHE A 559 15.28 13.65 -27.23
C PHE A 559 16.57 14.46 -27.26
N THR A 560 16.54 15.68 -26.69
CA THR A 560 17.70 16.56 -26.63
C THR A 560 18.28 16.55 -25.21
N PRO A 561 19.39 15.81 -24.97
CA PRO A 561 20.03 15.79 -23.66
C PRO A 561 20.62 17.18 -23.34
N LEU A 562 20.32 17.70 -22.15
CA LEU A 562 20.82 18.98 -21.65
C LEU A 562 22.00 18.77 -20.69
N GLY A 563 22.06 17.62 -20.03
CA GLY A 563 23.16 17.21 -19.17
C GLY A 563 22.88 15.85 -18.54
N ASN A 564 23.76 15.43 -17.64
CA ASN A 564 23.61 14.21 -16.86
C ASN A 564 23.75 14.53 -15.36
N VAL A 565 22.89 13.94 -14.52
CA VAL A 565 22.89 14.18 -13.05
C VAL A 565 24.23 13.83 -12.38
N PHE A 566 25.04 12.97 -12.99
CA PHE A 566 26.36 12.59 -12.48
C PHE A 566 27.49 13.54 -12.92
N ASP A 567 27.28 14.31 -14.00
CA ASP A 567 28.28 15.25 -14.51
C ASP A 567 28.26 16.58 -13.74
N LEU A 568 27.09 16.94 -13.19
CA LEU A 568 26.87 18.20 -12.45
C LEU A 568 27.77 18.33 -11.21
N ASP A 569 28.17 17.20 -10.60
CA ASP A 569 29.02 17.17 -9.40
C ASP A 569 30.50 17.50 -9.67
N THR A 570 30.93 17.47 -10.94
CA THR A 570 32.34 17.68 -11.31
C THR A 570 32.71 19.13 -11.63
N GLY A 571 31.71 20.04 -11.66
CA GLY A 571 31.90 21.46 -11.92
C GLY A 571 32.58 22.22 -10.78
N SER A 572 33.25 23.33 -11.11
CA SER A 572 33.97 24.21 -10.16
C SER A 572 33.10 24.84 -9.07
N ASP A 573 31.76 24.71 -9.16
CA ASP A 573 30.79 25.16 -8.16
C ASP A 573 30.48 24.09 -7.09
N ALA A 574 31.43 23.17 -6.85
CA ALA A 574 31.36 22.15 -5.79
C ALA A 574 31.21 22.73 -4.35
N SER A 575 31.21 24.06 -4.18
CA SER A 575 31.03 24.74 -2.90
C SER A 575 29.66 24.53 -2.26
N ALA A 576 28.66 23.97 -2.96
CA ALA A 576 27.34 23.69 -2.40
C ALA A 576 27.18 22.31 -1.75
N GLY A 577 28.19 21.42 -1.81
CA GLY A 577 28.29 20.23 -0.94
C GLY A 577 27.18 19.16 -1.04
N ARG A 578 26.23 19.26 -1.99
CA ARG A 578 25.25 18.21 -2.28
C ARG A 578 25.74 17.36 -3.45
N CYS A 579 26.57 16.36 -3.17
CA CYS A 579 26.81 15.30 -4.14
C CYS A 579 25.50 14.55 -4.42
N CYS A 580 25.21 14.27 -5.68
CA CYS A 580 24.10 13.45 -6.12
C CYS A 580 24.25 12.03 -5.53
N LYS A 581 23.34 11.63 -4.64
CA LYS A 581 23.36 10.31 -3.96
C LYS A 581 22.55 9.24 -4.72
N LEU A 582 22.47 9.33 -6.04
CA LEU A 582 21.73 8.36 -6.83
C LEU A 582 22.60 7.12 -7.11
N ALA A 583 22.23 5.99 -6.53
CA ALA A 583 22.88 4.72 -6.80
C ALA A 583 22.39 4.13 -8.14
N THR A 584 23.29 3.45 -8.86
CA THR A 584 23.00 2.82 -10.15
C THR A 584 23.31 1.33 -10.12
N VAL A 585 22.48 0.55 -10.81
CA VAL A 585 22.64 -0.89 -10.97
C VAL A 585 22.76 -1.20 -12.45
N LYS A 586 23.80 -1.94 -12.83
CA LYS A 586 23.97 -2.51 -14.17
C LYS A 586 23.67 -3.99 -14.14
N GLU A 587 22.82 -4.45 -15.04
CA GLU A 587 22.42 -5.86 -15.15
C GLU A 587 22.53 -6.31 -16.60
N THR A 588 23.13 -7.48 -16.82
CA THR A 588 23.20 -8.14 -18.11
C THR A 588 22.64 -9.55 -17.98
N SER A 589 21.73 -9.93 -18.87
CA SER A 589 21.13 -11.27 -18.92
C SER A 589 21.00 -11.75 -20.37
N GLY A 590 20.91 -13.07 -20.56
CA GLY A 590 20.77 -13.67 -21.88
C GLY A 590 19.89 -14.90 -21.88
N THR A 591 19.23 -15.16 -23.00
CA THR A 591 18.47 -16.39 -23.26
C THR A 591 18.85 -16.94 -24.61
N GLN A 592 19.18 -18.22 -24.70
CA GLN A 592 19.36 -18.90 -25.98
C GLN A 592 18.09 -19.65 -26.38
N ALA A 593 17.75 -19.64 -27.66
CA ALA A 593 16.66 -20.39 -28.25
C ALA A 593 17.22 -21.36 -29.31
N ARG A 594 16.85 -22.63 -29.20
CA ARG A 594 17.25 -23.69 -30.13
C ARG A 594 16.06 -24.51 -30.58
N LEU A 595 16.08 -24.97 -31.84
CA LEU A 595 15.06 -25.88 -32.35
C LEU A 595 15.41 -27.32 -31.98
N VAL A 596 14.63 -27.94 -31.08
CA VAL A 596 14.81 -29.34 -30.65
C VAL A 596 13.53 -30.10 -30.94
N GLY A 597 13.59 -31.07 -31.84
CA GLY A 597 12.42 -31.89 -32.21
C GLY A 597 11.26 -31.09 -32.82
N GLY A 598 11.56 -29.99 -33.52
CA GLY A 598 10.55 -29.11 -34.13
C GLY A 598 9.95 -28.05 -33.19
N PHE A 599 10.33 -28.04 -31.90
CA PHE A 599 9.91 -27.03 -30.94
C PHE A 599 11.07 -26.10 -30.57
N THR A 600 10.77 -24.83 -30.33
CA THR A 600 11.77 -23.87 -29.83
C THR A 600 11.93 -24.04 -28.34
N LYS A 601 13.11 -24.48 -27.89
CA LYS A 601 13.48 -24.57 -26.48
C LYS A 601 14.30 -23.33 -26.11
N GLN A 602 13.84 -22.60 -25.09
CA GLN A 602 14.55 -21.45 -24.51
C GLN A 602 15.28 -21.86 -23.24
N GLU A 603 16.52 -21.39 -23.07
CA GLU A 603 17.36 -21.65 -21.90
C GLU A 603 18.08 -20.35 -21.50
N ALA A 604 18.02 -20.00 -20.22
CA ALA A 604 18.76 -18.86 -19.70
C ALA A 604 20.27 -19.12 -19.75
N ILE A 605 21.05 -18.13 -20.15
CA ILE A 605 22.51 -18.17 -20.20
C ILE A 605 23.08 -17.01 -19.38
N ARG A 606 24.26 -17.21 -18.79
CA ARG A 606 24.95 -16.19 -17.99
C ARG A 606 26.25 -15.79 -18.69
N PRO A 607 26.56 -14.48 -18.72
CA PRO A 607 27.82 -14.02 -19.29
C PRO A 607 28.99 -14.35 -18.37
N ILE A 608 30.13 -14.62 -18.97
CA ILE A 608 31.44 -14.63 -18.32
C ILE A 608 32.06 -13.27 -18.59
N LEU A 609 32.34 -12.52 -17.53
CA LEU A 609 33.02 -11.22 -17.64
C LEU A 609 34.51 -11.45 -17.81
N VAL A 610 35.02 -11.22 -19.03
CA VAL A 610 36.45 -11.42 -19.35
C VAL A 610 37.22 -10.12 -19.15
N GLN A 611 36.63 -8.99 -19.54
CA GLN A 611 37.13 -7.64 -19.30
C GLN A 611 35.96 -6.75 -18.87
N PRO A 612 36.19 -5.55 -18.29
CA PRO A 612 35.13 -4.67 -17.80
C PRO A 612 34.04 -4.28 -18.82
N ARG A 613 34.24 -4.57 -20.11
CA ARG A 613 33.31 -4.27 -21.21
C ARG A 613 33.08 -5.43 -22.17
N LEU A 614 33.65 -6.61 -21.90
CA LEU A 614 33.60 -7.76 -22.79
C LEU A 614 32.94 -8.94 -22.10
N GLU A 615 31.79 -9.34 -22.63
CA GLU A 615 30.92 -10.39 -22.10
C GLU A 615 30.99 -11.60 -23.02
N GLY A 616 31.44 -12.74 -22.49
CA GLY A 616 31.48 -14.03 -23.19
C GLY A 616 30.27 -14.90 -22.83
N TRP A 617 29.55 -15.38 -23.82
CA TRP A 617 28.33 -16.17 -23.67
C TRP A 617 28.57 -17.60 -24.12
N PRO A 618 28.63 -18.60 -23.21
CA PRO A 618 28.88 -19.99 -23.58
C PRO A 618 27.64 -20.61 -24.23
N LEU A 619 27.81 -21.17 -25.42
CA LEU A 619 26.78 -21.79 -26.24
C LEU A 619 27.16 -23.24 -26.56
N ALA A 620 26.27 -24.18 -26.24
CA ALA A 620 26.45 -25.58 -26.60
C ALA A 620 25.85 -25.85 -27.99
N MET A 621 26.71 -25.86 -29.01
CA MET A 621 26.35 -25.98 -30.42
C MET A 621 26.41 -27.45 -30.88
N MET A 622 25.35 -27.94 -31.51
CA MET A 622 25.40 -29.21 -32.24
C MET A 622 25.91 -28.95 -33.67
N PRO A 623 26.60 -29.91 -34.31
CA PRO A 623 26.98 -29.80 -35.72
C PRO A 623 25.78 -29.41 -36.60
N GLN A 624 25.95 -28.42 -37.46
CA GLN A 624 24.91 -27.90 -38.38
C GLN A 624 23.68 -27.26 -37.71
N SER A 625 23.71 -27.04 -36.39
CA SER A 625 22.63 -26.35 -35.69
C SER A 625 22.76 -24.83 -35.81
N HIS A 626 21.66 -24.13 -35.52
CA HIS A 626 21.69 -22.70 -35.26
C HIS A 626 21.02 -22.42 -33.91
N ILE A 627 21.55 -21.44 -33.21
CA ILE A 627 21.06 -20.95 -31.93
C ILE A 627 20.80 -19.45 -32.09
N THR A 628 19.64 -18.98 -31.64
CA THR A 628 19.36 -17.55 -31.51
C THR A 628 19.57 -17.15 -30.07
N VAL A 629 20.46 -16.21 -29.82
CA VAL A 629 20.79 -15.68 -28.50
C VAL A 629 20.15 -14.30 -28.36
N PHE A 630 19.29 -14.11 -27.36
CA PHE A 630 18.69 -12.84 -26.98
C PHE A 630 19.44 -12.31 -25.77
N LEU A 631 20.04 -11.12 -25.90
CA LEU A 631 20.80 -10.45 -24.87
C LEU A 631 20.05 -9.21 -24.42
N TRP A 632 19.93 -9.06 -23.11
CA TRP A 632 19.32 -7.91 -22.47
C TRP A 632 20.33 -7.23 -21.56
N ARG A 633 20.72 -6.00 -21.91
CA ARG A 633 21.56 -5.14 -21.08
C ARG A 633 20.75 -3.99 -20.53
N GLN A 634 20.93 -3.66 -19.27
CA GLN A 634 20.28 -2.50 -18.67
C GLN A 634 21.12 -1.82 -17.61
N ALA A 635 20.96 -0.50 -17.53
CA ALA A 635 21.42 0.32 -16.42
C ALA A 635 20.20 1.06 -15.86
N ARG A 636 19.99 1.04 -14.55
CA ARG A 636 18.85 1.71 -13.88
C ARG A 636 19.26 2.30 -12.54
N PHE A 637 18.49 3.28 -12.06
CA PHE A 637 18.63 3.72 -10.68
C PHE A 637 18.23 2.59 -9.74
N GLU A 638 18.91 2.49 -8.59
CA GLU A 638 18.55 1.53 -7.56
C GLU A 638 17.14 1.82 -7.02
N SER A 639 16.81 3.10 -6.87
CA SER A 639 15.51 3.61 -6.41
C SER A 639 14.99 4.69 -7.36
N VAL A 640 13.80 4.45 -7.94
CA VAL A 640 13.09 5.45 -8.75
C VAL A 640 12.55 6.59 -7.87
N ASN A 641 12.25 6.31 -6.58
CA ASN A 641 11.84 7.34 -5.63
C ASN A 641 12.94 8.40 -5.45
N ASP A 642 14.21 7.97 -5.34
CA ASP A 642 15.33 8.89 -5.12
C ASP A 642 15.51 9.80 -6.35
N ALA A 643 15.26 9.28 -7.56
CA ALA A 643 15.27 10.05 -8.80
C ALA A 643 14.12 11.09 -8.83
N TRP A 644 12.93 10.73 -8.35
CA TRP A 644 11.82 11.67 -8.20
C TRP A 644 12.11 12.76 -7.17
N GLU A 645 12.65 12.41 -6.01
CA GLU A 645 13.08 13.39 -5.00
C GLU A 645 14.11 14.35 -5.57
N TYR A 646 15.13 13.82 -6.26
CA TYR A 646 16.13 14.63 -6.95
C TYR A 646 15.48 15.58 -7.95
N LEU A 647 14.59 15.09 -8.81
CA LEU A 647 13.97 15.93 -9.84
C LEU A 647 13.09 17.02 -9.23
N LEU A 648 12.27 16.69 -8.22
CA LEU A 648 11.44 17.67 -7.50
C LEU A 648 12.27 18.72 -6.76
N GLU A 649 13.48 18.40 -6.29
CA GLU A 649 14.34 19.38 -5.61
C GLU A 649 15.13 20.27 -6.57
N ASN A 650 15.48 19.77 -7.76
CA ASN A 650 16.46 20.43 -8.62
C ASN A 650 15.87 20.96 -9.95
N ALA A 651 14.64 20.58 -10.33
CA ALA A 651 14.08 20.95 -11.64
C ALA A 651 13.99 22.47 -11.85
N GLY A 652 13.72 23.27 -10.81
CA GLY A 652 13.72 24.73 -10.89
C GLY A 652 15.09 25.29 -11.33
N ALA A 653 16.14 24.94 -10.60
CA ALA A 653 17.50 25.42 -10.88
C ALA A 653 18.04 24.90 -12.23
N VAL A 654 17.73 23.64 -12.58
CA VAL A 654 18.11 23.07 -13.88
C VAL A 654 17.34 23.78 -15.01
N GLY A 655 16.05 24.05 -14.81
CA GLY A 655 15.22 24.79 -15.77
C GLY A 655 15.75 26.19 -16.05
N GLU A 656 16.05 26.95 -15.00
CA GLU A 656 16.64 28.30 -15.11
C GLU A 656 17.98 28.30 -15.84
N ARG A 657 18.85 27.31 -15.56
CA ARG A 657 20.17 27.21 -16.19
C ARG A 657 20.09 26.98 -17.71
N HIS A 658 19.06 26.27 -18.16
CA HIS A 658 18.91 25.86 -19.56
C HIS A 658 17.77 26.59 -20.30
N ASP A 659 17.15 27.59 -19.67
CA ASP A 659 16.01 28.35 -20.21
C ASP A 659 14.83 27.47 -20.64
N ILE A 660 14.48 26.49 -19.80
CA ILE A 660 13.33 25.60 -20.00
C ILE A 660 12.42 25.58 -18.78
N ALA A 661 11.13 25.34 -18.98
CA ALA A 661 10.22 25.21 -17.86
C ALA A 661 10.50 23.92 -17.08
N PRO A 662 10.45 23.91 -15.73
CA PRO A 662 10.73 22.71 -14.93
C PRO A 662 9.84 21.49 -15.24
N HIS A 663 8.62 21.71 -15.73
CA HIS A 663 7.71 20.63 -16.15
C HIS A 663 7.96 20.13 -17.58
N GLU A 664 8.89 20.71 -18.35
CA GLU A 664 9.34 20.17 -19.63
C GLU A 664 10.55 19.23 -19.48
N LEU A 665 11.10 19.16 -18.26
CA LEU A 665 12.27 18.37 -17.92
C LEU A 665 11.90 16.89 -17.75
N VAL A 666 12.62 16.05 -18.49
CA VAL A 666 12.57 14.60 -18.39
C VAL A 666 13.88 14.09 -17.83
N LEU A 667 13.83 13.13 -16.92
CA LEU A 667 15.00 12.43 -16.36
C LEU A 667 14.95 10.94 -16.74
N VAL A 668 15.99 10.45 -17.42
CA VAL A 668 16.14 9.05 -17.78
C VAL A 668 16.56 8.24 -16.55
N THR A 669 15.69 7.34 -16.10
CA THR A 669 15.90 6.51 -14.90
C THR A 669 16.41 5.11 -15.21
N ARG A 670 16.20 4.63 -16.43
CA ARG A 670 16.76 3.38 -16.95
C ARG A 670 17.01 3.46 -18.44
N THR A 671 18.08 2.82 -18.87
CA THR A 671 18.36 2.52 -20.28
C THR A 671 18.46 1.01 -20.43
N ALA A 672 17.80 0.43 -21.43
CA ALA A 672 17.88 -0.99 -21.74
C ALA A 672 18.05 -1.22 -23.23
N VAL A 673 18.83 -2.22 -23.62
CA VAL A 673 19.06 -2.61 -25.00
C VAL A 673 18.85 -4.12 -25.13
N ASP A 674 17.94 -4.50 -26.02
CA ASP A 674 17.73 -5.87 -26.46
C ASP A 674 18.49 -6.09 -27.78
N GLN A 675 19.32 -7.13 -27.82
CA GLN A 675 20.07 -7.55 -28.99
C GLN A 675 19.88 -9.04 -29.22
N ASN A 676 19.56 -9.42 -30.45
CA ASN A 676 19.53 -10.81 -30.85
C ASN A 676 20.70 -11.16 -31.78
N PHE A 677 21.30 -12.33 -31.56
CA PHE A 677 22.39 -12.87 -32.37
C PHE A 677 21.99 -14.25 -32.86
N THR A 678 22.21 -14.54 -34.14
CA THR A 678 22.06 -15.89 -34.68
C THR A 678 23.43 -16.48 -34.89
N VAL A 679 23.74 -17.55 -34.14
CA VAL A 679 24.98 -18.30 -34.26
C VAL A 679 24.68 -19.60 -35.00
N ARG A 680 25.33 -19.81 -36.14
CA ARG A 680 25.14 -21.00 -36.98
C ARG A 680 26.43 -21.78 -37.11
N ASP A 681 26.34 -23.09 -36.90
CA ASP A 681 27.41 -24.03 -37.22
C ASP A 681 27.26 -24.52 -38.67
N TRP A 682 28.35 -24.48 -39.41
CA TRP A 682 28.55 -24.91 -40.79
C TRP A 682 29.47 -26.13 -40.85
N GLY A 683 29.70 -26.77 -39.70
CA GLY A 683 30.56 -27.93 -39.60
C GLY A 683 30.07 -29.05 -40.50
N PRO A 684 30.98 -29.91 -40.97
CA PRO A 684 30.56 -31.10 -41.69
C PRO A 684 29.57 -31.86 -40.79
N PRO A 685 28.53 -32.47 -41.39
CA PRO A 685 27.63 -33.30 -40.61
C PRO A 685 28.48 -34.40 -39.94
N PRO A 686 28.14 -34.83 -38.72
CA PRO A 686 28.89 -35.89 -38.06
C PRO A 686 28.98 -37.06 -39.05
N LEU A 687 30.20 -37.45 -39.41
CA LEU A 687 30.42 -38.55 -40.34
C LEU A 687 29.65 -39.74 -39.76
N LEU A 688 28.58 -40.14 -40.44
CA LEU A 688 27.90 -41.38 -40.12
C LEU A 688 28.97 -42.45 -40.30
N THR A 689 29.59 -42.87 -39.21
CA THR A 689 30.42 -44.06 -39.19
C THR A 689 29.48 -45.16 -39.63
N GLN A 690 29.50 -45.45 -40.93
CA GLN A 690 28.90 -46.64 -41.50
C GLN A 690 29.64 -47.79 -40.85
N HIS A 691 29.19 -48.18 -39.66
CA HIS A 691 29.44 -49.50 -39.15
C HIS A 691 28.78 -50.42 -40.18
N HIS A 692 29.59 -50.88 -41.14
CA HIS A 692 29.23 -52.02 -41.94
C HIS A 692 28.79 -53.11 -40.95
N PRO A 693 27.56 -53.63 -41.06
CA PRO A 693 27.12 -54.73 -40.23
C PRO A 693 28.03 -55.91 -40.58
N GLN A 694 29.04 -56.15 -39.76
CA GLN A 694 29.77 -57.42 -39.80
C GLN A 694 28.77 -58.49 -39.39
N ALA A 695 28.26 -59.19 -40.39
CA ALA A 695 27.28 -60.24 -40.25
C ALA A 695 27.95 -61.49 -39.66
N HIS A 696 28.28 -61.51 -38.37
CA HIS A 696 28.58 -62.76 -37.68
C HIS A 696 28.10 -62.78 -36.23
N GLN A 697 27.27 -63.79 -35.98
CA GLN A 697 27.05 -64.53 -34.74
C GLN A 697 26.20 -63.92 -33.62
N HIS A 698 25.02 -64.54 -33.50
CA HIS A 698 24.14 -64.68 -32.35
C HIS A 698 24.80 -64.45 -30.97
N GLN A 699 24.47 -63.34 -30.30
CA GLN A 699 24.25 -63.33 -28.86
C GLN A 699 23.05 -62.44 -28.51
N LEU A 700 22.05 -63.08 -27.90
CA LEU A 700 20.86 -62.49 -27.31
C LEU A 700 21.25 -61.79 -26.00
N PHE A 701 21.67 -60.53 -26.06
CA PHE A 701 21.58 -59.62 -24.92
C PHE A 701 21.04 -58.29 -25.40
N ALA A 702 19.88 -57.91 -24.85
CA ALA A 702 19.27 -56.59 -25.03
C ALA A 702 20.16 -55.53 -24.37
N SER A 703 21.23 -55.13 -25.06
CA SER A 703 21.95 -53.91 -24.72
C SER A 703 21.22 -52.74 -25.38
N HIS A 704 20.62 -51.89 -24.57
CA HIS A 704 20.19 -50.55 -24.99
C HIS A 704 21.45 -49.74 -25.31
N GLY A 705 22.04 -49.98 -26.47
CA GLY A 705 23.07 -49.13 -27.04
C GLY A 705 22.45 -47.79 -27.37
N ALA A 706 22.43 -46.87 -26.41
CA ALA A 706 22.15 -45.48 -26.68
C ALA A 706 23.18 -45.01 -27.70
N PHE A 707 22.75 -44.79 -28.94
CA PHE A 707 23.56 -44.13 -29.96
C PHE A 707 24.06 -42.82 -29.34
N ALA A 708 25.36 -42.75 -29.06
CA ALA A 708 25.96 -41.52 -28.59
C ALA A 708 25.77 -40.48 -29.69
N GLY A 709 24.81 -39.57 -29.48
CA GLY A 709 24.62 -38.43 -30.37
C GLY A 709 25.92 -37.64 -30.48
N PRO A 710 26.09 -36.85 -31.55
CA PRO A 710 27.28 -36.02 -31.71
C PRO A 710 27.47 -35.15 -30.47
N VAL A 711 28.71 -35.08 -29.97
CA VAL A 711 29.04 -34.28 -28.78
C VAL A 711 28.90 -32.80 -29.14
N PRO A 712 28.12 -32.01 -28.37
CA PRO A 712 28.02 -30.57 -28.61
C PRO A 712 29.39 -29.90 -28.41
N THR A 713 29.72 -28.95 -29.27
CA THR A 713 30.90 -28.10 -29.14
C THR A 713 30.54 -26.83 -28.38
N ILE A 714 31.36 -26.42 -27.42
CA ILE A 714 31.16 -25.15 -26.70
C ILE A 714 31.76 -24.04 -27.55
N VAL A 715 30.94 -23.04 -27.87
CA VAL A 715 31.32 -21.82 -28.57
C VAL A 715 31.00 -20.64 -27.67
N TYR A 716 31.88 -19.66 -27.59
CA TYR A 716 31.67 -18.43 -26.85
C TYR A 716 31.32 -17.32 -27.82
N LEU A 717 30.12 -16.75 -27.66
CA LEU A 717 29.73 -15.50 -28.31
C LEU A 717 30.24 -14.34 -27.45
N PHE A 718 31.15 -13.53 -27.98
CA PHE A 718 31.64 -12.34 -27.30
C PHE A 718 30.90 -11.10 -27.79
N THR A 719 30.48 -10.28 -26.85
CA THR A 719 29.71 -9.05 -27.09
C THR A 719 30.15 -7.95 -26.15
N SER A 720 29.88 -6.70 -26.53
CA SER A 720 30.25 -5.52 -25.74
C SER A 720 29.10 -4.54 -25.59
N GLU A 721 29.15 -3.73 -24.53
CA GLU A 721 28.37 -2.49 -24.42
C GLU A 721 28.86 -1.44 -25.45
N ASP A 722 30.10 -1.55 -25.94
CA ASP A 722 30.66 -0.62 -26.91
C ASP A 722 30.10 -0.90 -28.32
N PRO A 723 29.35 0.03 -28.93
CA PRO A 723 28.79 -0.18 -30.26
C PRO A 723 29.87 -0.28 -31.36
N GLU A 724 31.11 0.17 -31.08
CA GLU A 724 32.23 0.04 -32.01
C GLU A 724 32.80 -1.40 -32.04
N MET A 725 32.52 -2.20 -31.01
CA MET A 725 33.02 -3.56 -30.90
C MET A 725 32.03 -4.55 -31.51
N GLU A 726 32.35 -5.05 -32.71
CA GLU A 726 31.56 -6.09 -33.37
C GLU A 726 31.54 -7.38 -32.54
N ALA A 727 30.37 -7.99 -32.42
CA ALA A 727 30.24 -9.29 -31.79
C ALA A 727 30.92 -10.38 -32.63
N TYR A 728 31.59 -11.32 -31.96
CA TYR A 728 32.27 -12.43 -32.63
C TYR A 728 32.13 -13.73 -31.83
N CYS A 729 32.24 -14.87 -32.53
CA CYS A 729 32.26 -16.18 -31.89
C CYS A 729 33.68 -16.75 -31.89
N THR A 730 34.07 -17.41 -30.81
CA THR A 730 35.31 -18.19 -30.73
C THR A 730 35.12 -19.41 -29.82
N ASP A 731 35.94 -20.43 -30.04
CA ASP A 731 36.14 -21.58 -29.15
C ASP A 731 37.02 -21.25 -27.93
N ASP A 732 37.68 -20.09 -27.90
CA ASP A 732 38.53 -19.65 -26.79
C ASP A 732 37.71 -18.91 -25.70
N PRO A 733 37.64 -19.44 -24.46
CA PRO A 733 36.94 -18.77 -23.35
C PRO A 733 37.58 -17.43 -22.95
N MET A 734 38.83 -17.16 -23.32
CA MET A 734 39.52 -15.91 -22.99
C MET A 734 39.19 -14.77 -23.94
N GLY A 735 38.36 -15.01 -24.96
CA GLY A 735 37.89 -13.98 -25.87
C GLY A 735 38.99 -13.30 -26.65
N THR A 736 40.16 -13.92 -26.82
CA THR A 736 41.19 -13.33 -27.68
C THR A 736 40.68 -13.37 -29.12
N PRO A 737 40.42 -12.21 -29.78
CA PRO A 737 40.00 -12.24 -31.17
C PRO A 737 41.15 -12.83 -31.98
N ARG A 738 40.95 -14.02 -32.56
CA ARG A 738 42.01 -14.67 -33.34
C ARG A 738 42.44 -13.75 -34.50
N PRO A 739 43.75 -13.56 -34.75
CA PRO A 739 44.23 -12.65 -35.79
C PRO A 739 43.58 -12.95 -37.15
N ARG A 740 43.09 -11.92 -37.84
CA ARG A 740 42.43 -12.03 -39.16
C ARG A 740 43.28 -12.79 -40.21
N GLU A 741 44.58 -12.87 -40.01
CA GLU A 741 45.54 -13.47 -40.96
C GLU A 741 45.63 -15.01 -40.86
N VAL A 742 45.14 -15.63 -39.78
CA VAL A 742 45.14 -17.09 -39.66
C VAL A 742 43.80 -17.64 -40.15
N ARG A 743 43.67 -17.81 -41.49
CA ARG A 743 42.63 -18.64 -42.10
C ARG A 743 42.87 -20.11 -41.74
N SER A 744 42.63 -20.48 -40.48
CA SER A 744 42.48 -21.87 -40.09
C SER A 744 41.27 -22.44 -40.84
N THR A 745 41.40 -23.61 -41.44
CA THR A 745 40.37 -24.29 -42.25
C THR A 745 39.17 -24.81 -41.44
N SER A 746 39.03 -24.40 -40.18
CA SER A 746 38.00 -24.86 -39.23
C SER A 746 36.93 -23.81 -38.90
N TRP A 747 36.75 -22.76 -39.72
CA TRP A 747 35.66 -21.80 -39.53
C TRP A 747 34.34 -22.43 -39.89
N THR A 748 33.65 -22.94 -38.88
CA THR A 748 32.30 -23.45 -39.05
C THR A 748 31.27 -22.51 -38.43
N TYR A 749 31.63 -21.50 -37.65
CA TYR A 749 30.65 -20.62 -37.02
C TYR A 749 30.46 -19.30 -37.77
N ASN A 750 29.20 -18.91 -38.01
CA ASN A 750 28.83 -17.58 -38.46
C ASN A 750 27.91 -16.94 -37.42
N CYS A 751 28.16 -15.67 -37.09
CA CYS A 751 27.34 -14.88 -36.19
C CYS A 751 26.76 -13.69 -36.96
N SER A 752 25.44 -13.54 -36.94
CA SER A 752 24.75 -12.35 -37.45
C SER A 752 23.97 -11.68 -36.33
N SER A 753 24.17 -10.37 -36.14
CA SER A 753 23.39 -9.56 -35.23
C SER A 753 22.09 -9.08 -35.91
N GLY A 754 20.96 -9.17 -35.21
CA GLY A 754 19.76 -8.44 -35.59
C GLY A 754 19.85 -6.96 -35.22
N ARG A 755 18.81 -6.19 -35.54
CA ARG A 755 18.77 -4.77 -35.21
C ARG A 755 18.54 -4.62 -33.70
N PRO A 756 19.43 -3.91 -32.98
CA PRO A 756 19.25 -3.69 -31.55
C PRO A 756 17.99 -2.83 -31.31
N ASN A 757 17.25 -3.15 -30.24
CA ASN A 757 16.07 -2.39 -29.81
C ASN A 757 16.36 -1.72 -28.48
N GLY A 758 16.38 -0.39 -28.47
CA GLY A 758 16.58 0.42 -27.28
C GLY A 758 15.26 0.77 -26.59
N HIS A 759 15.28 0.78 -25.27
CA HIS A 759 14.19 1.21 -24.42
C HIS A 759 14.74 2.10 -23.30
N VAL A 760 13.95 3.09 -22.90
CA VAL A 760 14.24 3.90 -21.72
C VAL A 760 13.04 3.92 -20.79
N ASP A 761 13.33 3.88 -19.49
CA ASP A 761 12.36 4.31 -18.49
C ASP A 761 12.76 5.72 -18.04
N TYR A 762 11.79 6.59 -17.88
CA TYR A 762 11.99 8.00 -17.54
C TYR A 762 10.93 8.51 -16.58
N ILE A 763 11.23 9.62 -15.91
CA ILE A 763 10.29 10.40 -15.11
C ILE A 763 10.17 11.83 -15.66
N HIS A 764 9.05 12.48 -15.37
CA HIS A 764 8.62 13.73 -15.97
C HIS A 764 7.67 14.42 -14.99
N LEU A 765 7.95 15.68 -14.64
CA LEU A 765 7.11 16.47 -13.74
C LEU A 765 5.85 16.94 -14.45
N ASP A 766 4.74 17.03 -13.71
CA ASP A 766 3.56 17.75 -14.17
C ASP A 766 3.73 19.26 -13.98
N ALA A 767 3.00 20.08 -14.74
CA ALA A 767 2.96 21.53 -14.51
C ALA A 767 2.48 21.86 -13.08
N GLU A 768 1.59 21.05 -12.50
CA GLU A 768 1.12 21.21 -11.12
C GLU A 768 2.18 20.91 -10.06
N ASP A 769 3.21 20.11 -10.39
CA ASP A 769 4.34 19.86 -9.49
C ASP A 769 5.20 21.11 -9.31
N VAL A 770 5.11 22.10 -10.20
CA VAL A 770 6.00 23.28 -10.17
C VAL A 770 5.24 24.58 -9.93
N ALA A 771 3.91 24.56 -9.99
CA ALA A 771 3.07 25.75 -9.81
C ALA A 771 3.18 26.43 -8.44
N ASN A 772 3.71 25.72 -7.43
CA ASN A 772 3.88 26.22 -6.05
C ASN A 772 5.35 26.25 -5.59
N MET A 773 6.30 26.03 -6.52
CA MET A 773 7.74 26.26 -6.30
C MET A 773 8.06 27.72 -6.58
#